data_AF-A0A5J5WTN3-F1
#
_entry.id   AF-A0A5J5WTN3-F1
#
_cell.length_a   1.000
_cell.length_b   1.000
_cell.length_c   1.000
_cell.angle_alpha   90.00
_cell.angle_beta   90.00
_cell.angle_gamma   90.00
#
_symmetry.space_group_name_H-M   'P 1'
#
loop_
_entity.id
_entity.type
_entity.pdbx_description
1 polymer ?
#
loop_
_entity_poly.entity_id
_entity_poly.type
_entity_poly.pdbx_seq_one_letter_code
_entity_poly.pdbx_strand_id
1 'polypeptide(L)'
;MVENDIMFQQLQFLRSLSSFSVSGCPQITDSVVHLDAEEAYLEGIRLSAFKESFSGSKHLQLSEIEDQNLVPEANREGLNGLTSLELSQCKDLDCLVDTTTMNELTSAFTHLERLSINYMDGLESLCKGHPPQGFLKNLKELLIRDCNKLQVVLSMDELLYNRVPLSKLQSLELENLPDLRWLFKGSPHSFIFQSLKVVNIGGCGELKSLFSPSLIQSLVLLEKLQIRSCDELKTLLAEPENDDEMESKSSSLPLCLPNLKTLYIHHCSKLEYVVPITLAQGLPSLESVSISQCYELKQVFGMSKEQDGVQHDGLLLLASLQHLNLEWLLKLTSFVPQNYTVKAPALKRFYVYDCPQLMNSPIQHVHKKLELRLESVGLAAFKELFGNTINLLVHRVWDDKILIPDLENLEHHSQAMMGFKYNGEPSEGCFPNLKSLRVKNCVNLLKVFEIAEGLYNQEENQAPQILSKLEYLELYYLLDLRQIVKGPTRYVNLQSLKVLDIIRCSEPKSLFPLSVSQTLSSLEELNIQECGELVNVFMELEEEEKEEEDDDEEDDDDDDDDDDVDGVIESDALCLPNLKTVEITQCPRLKYVFPLALARGFPRLQKLQLVGLSRLRAFVARNNFLEAPALEDLCIHSCSALSNFTFQKEANNCFPLKLQGGDFIPNPKKMELFNLIWLRDNLRELIVHYNNNLTYIFPVMLIQHLSQLSILEIKSCEKLKGIIGNDDILASSSQGPRLEMKMVFPQLKQIVLEDLPKLESFIPVGYHLEFPCLDLLNVKQCSKIITSFTADYLTLTVHAKTDQASQLDDASPSQEVIFWKRRRPTLLPQYIEETGEINSPLK
;
A
#
# COMPACT_ATOMS: atom_id res chain seq x y z
N MET A 1 39.48 14.54 30.62
CA MET A 1 39.46 15.36 29.41
C MET A 1 40.50 16.46 29.58
N VAL A 2 41.38 16.59 28.59
CA VAL A 2 42.43 17.61 28.53
C VAL A 2 42.25 18.37 27.24
N GLU A 3 41.94 19.66 27.34
CA GLU A 3 41.55 20.51 26.20
C GLU A 3 42.58 21.62 25.91
N ASN A 4 43.66 21.70 26.71
CA ASN A 4 44.77 22.62 26.48
C ASN A 4 46.04 22.17 27.23
N ASP A 5 47.18 22.73 26.81
CA ASP A 5 48.51 22.41 27.34
C ASP A 5 48.66 22.67 28.85
N ILE A 6 47.90 23.63 29.42
CA ILE A 6 47.96 24.00 30.84
C ILE A 6 47.31 22.92 31.71
N MET A 7 46.14 22.42 31.30
CA MET A 7 45.45 21.29 31.95
C MET A 7 46.30 20.02 31.89
N PHE A 8 47.05 19.83 30.81
CA PHE A 8 47.92 18.67 30.61
C PHE A 8 49.07 18.62 31.63
N GLN A 9 49.78 19.74 31.85
CA GLN A 9 50.91 19.81 32.79
C GLN A 9 50.50 19.45 34.23
N GLN A 10 49.24 19.65 34.62
CA GLN A 10 48.74 19.32 35.95
C GLN A 10 48.43 17.82 36.12
N LEU A 11 48.24 17.08 35.02
CA LEU A 11 47.76 15.70 35.02
C LEU A 11 48.88 14.65 34.87
N GLN A 12 50.13 15.06 34.59
CA GLN A 12 51.29 14.15 34.45
C GLN A 12 51.61 13.30 35.69
N PHE A 13 50.99 13.58 36.84
CA PHE A 13 51.17 12.83 38.08
C PHE A 13 50.19 11.67 38.27
N LEU A 14 49.15 11.57 37.43
CA LEU A 14 48.15 10.50 37.50
C LEU A 14 48.65 9.27 36.73
N ARG A 15 48.98 8.21 37.46
CA ARG A 15 49.62 7.01 36.87
C ARG A 15 48.67 5.94 36.35
N SER A 16 47.40 5.93 36.73
CA SER A 16 46.44 4.92 36.28
C SER A 16 45.05 5.53 36.20
N LEU A 17 44.48 5.54 35.00
CA LEU A 17 43.15 6.04 34.68
C LEU A 17 42.32 4.92 34.06
N SER A 18 40.99 4.96 34.19
CA SER A 18 40.12 4.07 33.43
C SER A 18 40.09 4.47 31.94
N SER A 19 40.00 5.76 31.68
CA SER A 19 40.01 6.34 30.34
C SER A 19 40.56 7.77 30.34
N PHE A 20 41.11 8.21 29.22
CA PHE A 20 41.46 9.62 29.03
C PHE A 20 41.18 10.11 27.60
N SER A 21 41.05 11.43 27.47
CA SER A 21 40.82 12.13 26.20
C SER A 21 41.68 13.39 26.19
N VAL A 22 42.47 13.57 25.13
CA VAL A 22 43.31 14.75 24.87
C VAL A 22 42.96 15.28 23.49
N SER A 23 42.62 16.57 23.41
CA SER A 23 42.37 17.28 22.16
C SER A 23 42.96 18.70 22.22
N GLY A 24 43.28 19.27 21.06
CA GLY A 24 43.66 20.68 20.94
C GLY A 24 44.98 21.07 21.64
N CYS A 25 45.95 20.15 21.70
CA CYS A 25 47.25 20.37 22.37
C CYS A 25 48.45 20.28 21.40
N PRO A 26 48.60 21.20 20.42
CA PRO A 26 49.60 21.10 19.35
C PRO A 26 51.04 21.36 19.82
N GLN A 27 51.26 21.91 21.02
CA GLN A 27 52.59 22.18 21.55
C GLN A 27 53.22 20.99 22.29
N ILE A 28 52.50 19.88 22.45
CA ILE A 28 53.04 18.63 23.02
C ILE A 28 53.88 17.93 21.94
N THR A 29 55.07 18.47 21.65
CA THR A 29 55.89 17.95 20.54
C THR A 29 57.01 17.03 20.97
N ASP A 30 57.47 17.04 22.24
CA ASP A 30 58.66 16.27 22.65
C ASP A 30 58.70 15.82 24.13
N SER A 31 57.69 16.14 24.94
CA SER A 31 57.60 15.67 26.33
C SER A 31 56.95 14.28 26.39
N VAL A 32 57.70 13.27 26.88
CA VAL A 32 57.19 11.90 27.05
C VAL A 32 56.00 11.91 28.00
N VAL A 33 54.83 11.52 27.48
CA VAL A 33 53.59 11.42 28.23
C VAL A 33 53.40 9.99 28.72
N HIS A 34 53.30 9.83 30.05
CA HIS A 34 53.01 8.56 30.70
C HIS A 34 51.60 8.58 31.30
N LEU A 35 50.58 8.33 30.48
CA LEU A 35 49.21 8.10 30.94
C LEU A 35 48.85 6.64 30.66
N ASP A 36 48.70 5.85 31.71
CA ASP A 36 48.25 4.46 31.58
C ASP A 36 46.73 4.39 31.75
N ALA A 37 46.02 3.98 30.70
CA ALA A 37 44.59 3.78 30.73
C ALA A 37 44.13 2.73 29.73
N GLU A 38 43.02 2.05 30.07
CA GLU A 38 42.42 1.02 29.23
C GLU A 38 41.82 1.61 27.94
N GLU A 39 41.27 2.83 28.01
CA GLU A 39 40.72 3.58 26.88
C GLU A 39 41.41 4.93 26.69
N ALA A 40 41.81 5.23 25.46
CA ALA A 40 42.45 6.50 25.10
C ALA A 40 41.82 7.13 23.86
N TYR A 41 41.53 8.43 23.94
CA TYR A 41 41.09 9.26 22.82
C TYR A 41 42.09 10.39 22.59
N LEU A 42 42.59 10.53 21.38
CA LEU A 42 43.60 11.52 21.02
C LEU A 42 43.20 12.22 19.73
N GLU A 43 43.24 13.55 19.73
CA GLU A 43 42.85 14.38 18.58
C GLU A 43 43.86 15.53 18.35
N GLY A 44 44.33 15.67 17.11
CA GLY A 44 45.16 16.81 16.70
C GLY A 44 46.54 16.85 17.38
N ILE A 45 47.17 15.69 17.57
CA ILE A 45 48.46 15.55 18.25
C ILE A 45 49.42 14.62 17.48
N ARG A 46 50.72 14.70 17.77
CA ARG A 46 51.71 13.73 17.28
C ARG A 46 51.78 12.48 18.15
N LEU A 47 51.76 11.31 17.53
CA LEU A 47 51.84 9.99 18.16
C LEU A 47 53.11 9.82 18.99
N SER A 48 54.21 10.45 18.55
CA SER A 48 55.52 10.34 19.22
C SER A 48 55.52 10.80 20.68
N ALA A 49 54.62 11.71 21.06
CA ALA A 49 54.49 12.19 22.44
C ALA A 49 53.87 11.15 23.40
N PHE A 50 53.03 10.24 22.89
CA PHE A 50 52.23 9.29 23.69
C PHE A 50 52.69 7.83 23.58
N LYS A 51 53.89 7.59 23.03
CA LYS A 51 54.45 6.24 22.81
C LYS A 51 54.30 5.28 23.99
N GLU A 52 54.59 5.75 25.19
CA GLU A 52 54.52 4.92 26.40
C GLU A 52 53.08 4.67 26.87
N SER A 53 52.19 5.64 26.64
CA SER A 53 50.77 5.54 26.99
C SER A 53 50.05 4.46 26.18
N PHE A 54 50.44 4.25 24.91
CA PHE A 54 49.83 3.22 24.06
C PHE A 54 50.11 1.78 24.49
N SER A 55 51.11 1.55 25.35
CA SER A 55 51.50 0.19 25.76
C SER A 55 50.49 -0.47 26.73
N GLY A 56 49.74 0.34 27.49
CA GLY A 56 48.72 -0.13 28.45
C GLY A 56 47.28 -0.11 27.92
N SER A 57 47.00 0.58 26.82
CA SER A 57 45.64 0.73 26.28
C SER A 57 45.15 -0.52 25.55
N LYS A 58 43.84 -0.78 25.68
CA LYS A 58 43.13 -1.81 24.91
C LYS A 58 42.25 -1.19 23.81
N HIS A 59 41.67 -0.03 24.09
CA HIS A 59 40.82 0.72 23.17
C HIS A 59 41.49 2.05 22.85
N LEU A 60 41.78 2.27 21.57
CA LEU A 60 42.43 3.49 21.11
C LEU A 60 41.62 4.15 20.00
N GLN A 61 41.31 5.43 20.18
CA GLN A 61 40.70 6.28 19.17
C GLN A 61 41.64 7.45 18.85
N LEU A 62 41.98 7.59 17.56
CA LEU A 62 42.87 8.63 17.07
C LEU A 62 42.15 9.46 16.00
N SER A 63 42.23 10.77 16.12
CA SER A 63 41.68 11.71 15.14
C SER A 63 42.69 12.78 14.73
N GLU A 64 42.67 13.19 13.47
CA GLU A 64 43.48 14.32 12.96
C GLU A 64 44.98 14.22 13.31
N ILE A 65 45.56 13.03 13.13
CA ILE A 65 46.98 12.78 13.39
C ILE A 65 47.84 13.24 12.20
N GLU A 66 48.97 13.91 12.49
CA GLU A 66 49.92 14.47 11.50
C GLU A 66 50.99 13.47 11.01
N ASP A 67 51.09 12.32 11.68
CA ASP A 67 52.07 11.25 11.42
C ASP A 67 51.71 10.43 10.16
N GLN A 68 52.73 9.96 9.42
CA GLN A 68 52.54 9.27 8.12
C GLN A 68 52.17 7.79 8.26
N ASN A 69 52.59 7.14 9.35
CA ASN A 69 52.35 5.74 9.62
C ASN A 69 51.98 5.56 11.09
N LEU A 70 51.07 4.64 11.41
CA LEU A 70 50.75 4.36 12.83
C LEU A 70 51.90 3.60 13.52
N VAL A 71 52.38 2.52 12.89
CA VAL A 71 53.56 1.78 13.30
C VAL A 71 54.66 2.08 12.28
N PRO A 72 55.79 2.69 12.70
CA PRO A 72 56.36 2.68 14.06
C PRO A 72 56.09 3.91 14.95
N GLU A 73 55.35 4.90 14.49
CA GLU A 73 55.34 6.25 15.10
C GLU A 73 54.68 6.27 16.48
N ALA A 74 53.60 5.51 16.67
CA ALA A 74 52.96 5.28 17.97
C ALA A 74 53.70 4.24 18.82
N ASN A 75 54.12 3.10 18.25
CA ASN A 75 54.81 2.06 19.01
C ASN A 75 55.60 1.12 18.09
N ARG A 76 56.91 1.00 18.33
CA ARG A 76 57.82 0.14 17.55
C ARG A 76 57.60 -1.36 17.78
N GLU A 77 56.93 -1.74 18.85
CA GLU A 77 56.52 -3.12 19.15
C GLU A 77 55.15 -3.48 18.53
N GLY A 78 54.58 -2.62 17.70
CA GLY A 78 53.45 -2.96 16.83
C GLY A 78 52.05 -2.94 17.48
N LEU A 79 51.89 -2.26 18.62
CA LEU A 79 50.58 -2.05 19.27
C LEU A 79 49.81 -3.35 19.56
N ASN A 80 50.54 -4.38 19.99
CA ASN A 80 50.00 -5.73 20.14
C ASN A 80 48.96 -5.90 21.26
N GLY A 81 48.89 -4.97 22.22
CA GLY A 81 47.93 -5.01 23.34
C GLY A 81 46.52 -4.54 22.99
N LEU A 82 46.34 -3.85 21.85
CA LEU A 82 45.04 -3.29 21.45
C LEU A 82 44.04 -4.38 21.05
N THR A 83 42.81 -4.22 21.52
CA THR A 83 41.64 -5.01 21.11
C THR A 83 40.70 -4.22 20.20
N SER A 84 40.71 -2.88 20.30
CA SER A 84 39.95 -2.00 19.41
C SER A 84 40.77 -0.78 18.99
N LEU A 85 40.73 -0.46 17.70
CA LEU A 85 41.37 0.72 17.13
C LEU A 85 40.37 1.45 16.22
N GLU A 86 40.21 2.75 16.46
CA GLU A 86 39.40 3.64 15.64
C GLU A 86 40.25 4.82 15.15
N LEU A 87 40.27 5.04 13.84
CA LEU A 87 41.02 6.12 13.19
C LEU A 87 40.04 7.00 12.41
N SER A 88 40.10 8.31 12.61
CA SER A 88 39.26 9.26 11.89
C SER A 88 40.04 10.49 11.40
N GLN A 89 39.81 10.92 10.16
CA GLN A 89 40.36 12.20 9.65
C GLN A 89 41.90 12.33 9.67
N CYS A 90 42.64 11.23 9.74
CA CYS A 90 44.11 11.22 9.67
C CYS A 90 44.57 11.28 8.20
N LYS A 91 44.68 12.50 7.65
CA LYS A 91 44.88 12.72 6.20
C LYS A 91 46.27 12.38 5.69
N ASP A 92 47.29 12.50 6.53
CA ASP A 92 48.69 12.25 6.16
C ASP A 92 49.09 10.77 6.31
N LEU A 93 48.25 9.97 6.98
CA LEU A 93 48.54 8.58 7.28
C LEU A 93 48.23 7.71 6.06
N ASP A 94 49.29 7.10 5.49
CA ASP A 94 49.21 6.34 4.24
C ASP A 94 49.12 4.81 4.43
N CYS A 95 49.56 4.29 5.58
CA CYS A 95 49.35 2.90 6.01
C CYS A 95 49.42 2.72 7.53
N LEU A 96 48.83 1.63 8.05
CA LEU A 96 48.92 1.35 9.50
C LEU A 96 50.29 0.81 9.90
N VAL A 97 50.91 0.02 9.02
CA VAL A 97 52.24 -0.56 9.24
C VAL A 97 53.04 -0.45 7.96
N ASP A 98 54.22 0.15 8.05
CA ASP A 98 55.22 0.07 7.01
C ASP A 98 56.35 -0.87 7.43
N THR A 99 56.43 -2.04 6.79
CA THR A 99 57.51 -3.00 7.00
C THR A 99 58.65 -2.84 6.00
N THR A 100 58.50 -2.00 4.97
CA THR A 100 59.56 -1.77 3.97
C THR A 100 60.74 -1.00 4.55
N THR A 101 60.49 -0.20 5.59
CA THR A 101 61.49 0.62 6.28
C THR A 101 62.10 -0.07 7.51
N MET A 102 61.67 -1.30 7.85
CA MET A 102 62.00 -1.98 9.12
C MET A 102 62.59 -3.39 8.92
N ASN A 103 63.85 -3.58 9.34
CA ASN A 103 64.48 -4.91 9.39
C ASN A 103 64.07 -5.77 10.60
N GLU A 104 63.40 -5.20 11.62
CA GLU A 104 63.21 -5.83 12.95
C GLU A 104 61.75 -5.98 13.45
N LEU A 105 60.72 -5.50 12.73
CA LEU A 105 59.33 -5.62 13.21
C LEU A 105 58.85 -7.08 13.15
N THR A 106 58.80 -7.74 14.31
CA THR A 106 58.43 -9.15 14.40
C THR A 106 56.91 -9.38 14.36
N SER A 107 56.11 -8.52 14.99
CA SER A 107 54.65 -8.66 15.11
C SER A 107 53.95 -7.31 15.28
N ALA A 108 52.69 -7.21 14.84
CA ALA A 108 51.84 -6.03 15.09
C ALA A 108 50.35 -6.42 15.12
N PHE A 109 49.54 -5.66 15.87
CA PHE A 109 48.08 -5.83 16.01
C PHE A 109 47.62 -7.28 16.22
N THR A 110 48.35 -8.04 17.04
CA THR A 110 48.08 -9.48 17.22
C THR A 110 46.82 -9.80 18.01
N HIS A 111 46.32 -8.89 18.86
CA HIS A 111 45.10 -9.07 19.66
C HIS A 111 43.91 -8.23 19.16
N LEU A 112 44.08 -7.45 18.09
CA LEU A 112 43.05 -6.53 17.61
C LEU A 112 41.81 -7.31 17.16
N GLU A 113 40.65 -6.94 17.70
CA GLU A 113 39.34 -7.55 17.40
C GLU A 113 38.45 -6.62 16.56
N ARG A 114 38.55 -5.29 16.75
CA ARG A 114 37.82 -4.28 15.96
C ARG A 114 38.76 -3.25 15.39
N LEU A 115 38.64 -2.99 14.09
CA LEU A 115 39.35 -1.91 13.39
C LEU A 115 38.32 -1.09 12.61
N SER A 116 38.22 0.20 12.96
CA SER A 116 37.41 1.16 12.23
C SER A 116 38.28 2.30 11.70
N ILE A 117 38.15 2.59 10.42
CA ILE A 117 38.91 3.62 9.72
C ILE A 117 37.92 4.49 8.96
N ASN A 118 37.93 5.80 9.19
CA ASN A 118 36.98 6.72 8.58
C ASN A 118 37.70 8.00 8.09
N TYR A 119 37.35 8.50 6.90
CA TYR A 119 37.86 9.78 6.39
C TYR A 119 39.40 9.85 6.29
N MET A 120 40.05 8.79 5.84
CA MET A 120 41.51 8.73 5.70
C MET A 120 41.93 8.82 4.22
N ASP A 121 41.91 10.03 3.67
CA ASP A 121 42.21 10.30 2.25
C ASP A 121 43.64 9.96 1.82
N GLY A 122 44.59 9.88 2.75
CA GLY A 122 45.97 9.48 2.49
C GLY A 122 46.19 7.98 2.42
N LEU A 123 45.27 7.18 2.96
CA LEU A 123 45.46 5.73 3.16
C LEU A 123 45.49 4.99 1.83
N GLU A 124 46.63 4.37 1.49
CA GLU A 124 46.83 3.60 0.26
C GLU A 124 46.65 2.09 0.48
N SER A 125 47.00 1.58 1.67
CA SER A 125 46.84 0.19 2.09
C SER A 125 46.93 0.04 3.61
N LEU A 126 46.43 -1.07 4.19
CA LEU A 126 46.61 -1.30 5.63
C LEU A 126 48.07 -1.61 6.02
N CYS A 127 48.85 -2.19 5.11
CA CYS A 127 50.24 -2.55 5.34
C CYS A 127 51.07 -2.34 4.07
N LYS A 128 52.12 -1.51 4.17
CA LYS A 128 53.17 -1.41 3.15
C LYS A 128 54.22 -2.50 3.39
N GLY A 129 54.59 -3.23 2.34
CA GLY A 129 55.48 -4.38 2.44
C GLY A 129 54.78 -5.65 2.95
N HIS A 130 55.53 -6.55 3.56
CA HIS A 130 55.00 -7.83 4.04
C HIS A 130 54.32 -7.70 5.40
N PRO A 131 53.08 -8.21 5.59
CA PRO A 131 52.42 -8.18 6.89
C PRO A 131 53.21 -8.90 8.01
N PRO A 132 53.38 -8.27 9.20
CA PRO A 132 54.14 -8.84 10.30
C PRO A 132 53.45 -10.05 10.94
N GLN A 133 54.15 -10.78 11.83
CA GLN A 133 53.61 -12.04 12.36
C GLN A 133 52.37 -11.78 13.21
N GLY A 134 51.29 -12.51 12.91
CA GLY A 134 50.04 -12.41 13.65
C GLY A 134 49.22 -11.14 13.36
N PHE A 135 49.60 -10.35 12.35
CA PHE A 135 48.88 -9.16 11.92
C PHE A 135 47.39 -9.44 11.68
N LEU A 136 46.53 -8.75 12.44
CA LEU A 136 45.06 -8.84 12.36
C LEU A 136 44.50 -10.27 12.44
N LYS A 137 45.23 -11.22 13.06
CA LYS A 137 44.80 -12.63 13.16
C LYS A 137 43.54 -12.83 13.99
N ASN A 138 43.28 -11.92 14.95
CA ASN A 138 42.15 -11.98 15.87
C ASN A 138 41.01 -11.03 15.50
N LEU A 139 41.14 -10.32 14.37
CA LEU A 139 40.18 -9.31 13.95
C LEU A 139 38.83 -9.98 13.68
N LYS A 140 37.76 -9.45 14.27
CA LYS A 140 36.37 -9.86 14.09
C LYS A 140 35.60 -8.87 13.23
N GLU A 141 35.90 -7.58 13.34
CA GLU A 141 35.22 -6.50 12.62
C GLU A 141 36.24 -5.58 11.94
N LEU A 142 36.07 -5.38 10.63
CA LEU A 142 36.81 -4.40 9.85
C LEU A 142 35.83 -3.45 9.16
N LEU A 143 35.93 -2.16 9.48
CA LEU A 143 35.12 -1.10 8.89
C LEU A 143 36.05 -0.04 8.29
N ILE A 144 35.95 0.20 6.98
CA ILE A 144 36.72 1.25 6.30
C ILE A 144 35.74 2.11 5.51
N ARG A 145 35.68 3.40 5.83
CA ARG A 145 34.78 4.35 5.18
C ARG A 145 35.51 5.61 4.70
N ASP A 146 35.11 6.13 3.55
CA ASP A 146 35.56 7.44 3.03
C ASP A 146 37.11 7.55 2.96
N CYS A 147 37.77 6.55 2.38
CA CYS A 147 39.23 6.52 2.19
C CYS A 147 39.55 6.51 0.70
N ASN A 148 39.68 7.71 0.12
CA ASN A 148 39.64 7.90 -1.32
C ASN A 148 40.80 7.27 -2.09
N LYS A 149 42.01 7.22 -1.52
CA LYS A 149 43.21 6.65 -2.16
C LYS A 149 43.44 5.16 -1.89
N LEU A 150 42.54 4.50 -1.15
CA LEU A 150 42.73 3.10 -0.77
C LEU A 150 42.55 2.20 -1.99
N GLN A 151 43.65 1.69 -2.54
CA GLN A 151 43.63 0.86 -3.75
C GLN A 151 43.46 -0.64 -3.44
N VAL A 152 43.98 -1.07 -2.29
CA VAL A 152 43.93 -2.47 -1.84
C VAL A 152 43.85 -2.51 -0.31
N VAL A 153 42.96 -3.33 0.26
CA VAL A 153 42.89 -3.47 1.72
C VAL A 153 44.16 -4.18 2.22
N LEU A 154 44.48 -5.35 1.65
CA LEU A 154 45.70 -6.11 1.96
C LEU A 154 46.27 -6.83 0.74
N SER A 155 47.60 -6.84 0.64
CA SER A 155 48.36 -7.57 -0.37
C SER A 155 49.27 -8.62 0.28
N MET A 156 49.33 -9.83 -0.29
CA MET A 156 50.13 -10.97 0.17
C MET A 156 50.83 -11.64 -1.03
N ASP A 157 52.15 -11.86 -0.92
CA ASP A 157 52.96 -12.54 -1.95
C ASP A 157 53.07 -14.05 -1.68
N GLU A 158 53.28 -14.84 -2.74
CA GLU A 158 53.26 -16.32 -2.77
C GLU A 158 54.20 -17.04 -1.79
N LEU A 159 55.24 -16.37 -1.28
CA LEU A 159 56.33 -17.01 -0.53
C LEU A 159 56.07 -17.14 0.99
N LEU A 160 54.93 -16.65 1.51
CA LEU A 160 54.66 -16.57 2.95
C LEU A 160 53.69 -17.66 3.44
N TYR A 161 54.14 -18.91 3.42
CA TYR A 161 53.46 -20.00 4.12
C TYR A 161 53.39 -19.72 5.64
N ASN A 162 52.20 -19.86 6.24
CA ASN A 162 51.88 -19.77 7.68
C ASN A 162 51.43 -18.42 8.28
N ARG A 163 51.13 -17.39 7.48
CA ARG A 163 50.52 -16.14 7.98
C ARG A 163 49.11 -15.98 7.39
N VAL A 164 48.08 -16.34 8.16
CA VAL A 164 46.67 -16.19 7.74
C VAL A 164 46.05 -14.99 8.48
N PRO A 165 46.25 -13.75 8.00
CA PRO A 165 45.56 -12.59 8.55
C PRO A 165 44.04 -12.77 8.37
N LEU A 166 43.25 -12.14 9.24
CA LEU A 166 41.78 -12.06 9.13
C LEU A 166 41.01 -13.40 9.22
N SER A 167 41.62 -14.50 9.66
CA SER A 167 40.94 -15.81 9.78
C SER A 167 39.72 -15.83 10.72
N LYS A 168 39.70 -14.93 11.72
CA LYS A 168 38.59 -14.75 12.67
C LYS A 168 37.59 -13.65 12.27
N LEU A 169 37.76 -13.02 11.11
CA LEU A 169 36.92 -11.91 10.66
C LEU A 169 35.49 -12.39 10.50
N GLN A 170 34.54 -11.69 11.11
CA GLN A 170 33.11 -11.99 11.12
C GLN A 170 32.31 -10.99 10.29
N SER A 171 32.73 -9.72 10.29
CA SER A 171 32.09 -8.64 9.54
C SER A 171 33.13 -7.81 8.79
N LEU A 172 32.89 -7.59 7.50
CA LEU A 172 33.66 -6.69 6.65
C LEU A 172 32.73 -5.61 6.08
N GLU A 173 33.06 -4.35 6.33
CA GLU A 173 32.33 -3.20 5.81
C GLU A 173 33.29 -2.22 5.14
N LEU A 174 33.00 -1.92 3.87
CA LEU A 174 33.80 -1.06 3.00
C LEU A 174 32.87 -0.06 2.32
N GLU A 175 32.93 1.22 2.67
CA GLU A 175 32.04 2.24 2.11
C GLU A 175 32.81 3.45 1.56
N ASN A 176 32.40 3.96 0.39
CA ASN A 176 32.98 5.12 -0.28
C ASN A 176 34.51 5.02 -0.45
N LEU A 177 34.94 4.03 -1.23
CA LEU A 177 36.35 3.75 -1.54
C LEU A 177 36.55 3.80 -3.07
N PRO A 178 36.52 4.99 -3.69
CA PRO A 178 36.48 5.14 -5.15
C PRO A 178 37.62 4.43 -5.88
N ASP A 179 38.86 4.53 -5.39
CA ASP A 179 40.05 3.95 -6.03
C ASP A 179 40.28 2.46 -5.69
N LEU A 180 39.36 1.81 -4.95
CA LEU A 180 39.53 0.43 -4.50
C LEU A 180 39.39 -0.55 -5.67
N ARG A 181 40.52 -1.15 -6.07
CA ARG A 181 40.61 -2.12 -7.17
C ARG A 181 40.48 -3.56 -6.72
N TRP A 182 41.01 -3.87 -5.54
CA TRP A 182 41.03 -5.23 -5.00
C TRP A 182 40.70 -5.20 -3.51
N LEU A 183 39.80 -6.09 -3.08
CA LEU A 183 39.62 -6.32 -1.65
C LEU A 183 40.90 -6.91 -1.06
N PHE A 184 41.35 -8.04 -1.62
CA PHE A 184 42.52 -8.77 -1.16
C PHE A 184 43.32 -9.22 -2.38
N LYS A 185 44.60 -8.84 -2.43
CA LYS A 185 45.52 -9.21 -3.51
C LYS A 185 46.48 -10.29 -3.03
N GLY A 186 46.51 -11.44 -3.69
CA GLY A 186 47.45 -12.51 -3.36
C GLY A 186 47.09 -13.82 -4.02
N SER A 187 47.92 -14.84 -3.78
CA SER A 187 47.75 -16.18 -4.34
C SER A 187 46.49 -16.88 -3.81
N PRO A 188 46.01 -17.95 -4.47
CA PRO A 188 44.77 -18.65 -4.14
C PRO A 188 44.60 -19.16 -2.69
N HIS A 189 45.66 -19.16 -1.89
CA HIS A 189 45.64 -19.64 -0.50
C HIS A 189 46.09 -18.57 0.51
N SER A 190 46.26 -17.32 0.05
CA SER A 190 46.78 -16.22 0.89
C SER A 190 45.77 -15.75 1.95
N PHE A 191 44.47 -15.94 1.70
CA PHE A 191 43.39 -15.50 2.58
C PHE A 191 42.39 -16.63 2.80
N ILE A 192 42.06 -16.91 4.06
CA ILE A 192 41.11 -17.96 4.44
C ILE A 192 40.09 -17.37 5.42
N PHE A 193 38.86 -17.14 4.95
CA PHE A 193 37.80 -16.49 5.73
C PHE A 193 36.81 -17.49 6.35
N GLN A 194 37.29 -18.29 7.31
CA GLN A 194 36.47 -19.33 7.95
C GLN A 194 35.38 -18.81 8.89
N SER A 195 35.43 -17.53 9.29
CA SER A 195 34.51 -16.94 10.27
C SER A 195 33.58 -15.87 9.70
N LEU A 196 33.74 -15.50 8.42
CA LEU A 196 33.10 -14.31 7.84
C LEU A 196 31.63 -14.57 7.59
N LYS A 197 30.76 -13.74 8.18
CA LYS A 197 29.30 -13.86 8.12
C LYS A 197 28.62 -12.74 7.35
N VAL A 198 29.17 -11.53 7.41
CA VAL A 198 28.57 -10.33 6.81
C VAL A 198 29.62 -9.60 5.98
N VAL A 199 29.26 -9.28 4.74
CA VAL A 199 30.06 -8.43 3.86
C VAL A 199 29.16 -7.33 3.32
N ASN A 200 29.51 -6.07 3.60
CA ASN A 200 28.84 -4.88 3.10
C ASN A 200 29.86 -4.04 2.31
N ILE A 201 29.60 -3.79 1.03
CA ILE A 201 30.47 -3.00 0.15
C ILE A 201 29.63 -1.92 -0.51
N GLY A 202 30.06 -0.67 -0.44
CA GLY A 202 29.31 0.50 -0.91
C GLY A 202 30.23 1.53 -1.55
N GLY A 203 29.89 2.10 -2.71
CA GLY A 203 30.64 3.23 -3.26
C GLY A 203 32.10 2.91 -3.65
N CYS A 204 32.39 1.67 -4.08
CA CYS A 204 33.71 1.25 -4.53
C CYS A 204 33.79 1.31 -6.06
N GLY A 205 34.24 2.46 -6.59
CA GLY A 205 34.12 2.82 -8.01
C GLY A 205 34.94 1.96 -8.97
N GLU A 206 36.18 1.60 -8.62
CA GLU A 206 37.08 0.86 -9.50
C GLU A 206 36.99 -0.69 -9.36
N LEU A 207 36.10 -1.19 -8.51
CA LEU A 207 36.01 -2.62 -8.18
C LEU A 207 35.31 -3.41 -9.30
N LYS A 208 36.06 -4.18 -10.09
CA LYS A 208 35.53 -4.98 -11.22
C LYS A 208 34.94 -6.33 -10.83
N SER A 209 35.44 -6.93 -9.75
CA SER A 209 35.01 -8.22 -9.18
C SER A 209 35.29 -8.26 -7.68
N LEU A 210 34.49 -8.99 -6.90
CA LEU A 210 34.68 -9.06 -5.44
C LEU A 210 35.63 -10.19 -5.02
N PHE A 211 35.42 -11.40 -5.54
CA PHE A 211 36.09 -12.60 -5.07
C PHE A 211 36.84 -13.30 -6.19
N SER A 212 38.04 -13.78 -5.88
CA SER A 212 38.69 -14.79 -6.72
C SER A 212 37.99 -16.15 -6.54
N PRO A 213 38.10 -17.08 -7.52
CA PRO A 213 37.52 -18.43 -7.42
C PRO A 213 37.97 -19.23 -6.20
N SER A 214 39.15 -18.94 -5.67
CA SER A 214 39.71 -19.57 -4.47
C SER A 214 39.23 -18.91 -3.18
N LEU A 215 39.11 -17.59 -3.16
CA LEU A 215 38.65 -16.85 -1.99
C LEU A 215 37.22 -17.21 -1.62
N ILE A 216 36.36 -17.32 -2.62
CA ILE A 216 34.94 -17.65 -2.42
C ILE A 216 34.72 -19.04 -1.80
N GLN A 217 35.65 -19.99 -2.01
CA GLN A 217 35.56 -21.32 -1.40
C GLN A 217 35.80 -21.27 0.12
N SER A 218 36.49 -20.25 0.61
CA SER A 218 36.72 -20.08 2.06
C SER A 218 35.52 -19.47 2.80
N LEU A 219 34.59 -18.83 2.07
CA LEU A 219 33.44 -18.08 2.59
C LEU A 219 32.27 -18.96 3.03
N VAL A 220 32.56 -20.07 3.71
CA VAL A 220 31.57 -21.12 4.03
C VAL A 220 30.52 -20.67 5.07
N LEU A 221 30.84 -19.69 5.92
CA LEU A 221 29.92 -19.16 6.94
C LEU A 221 29.23 -17.86 6.53
N LEU A 222 29.42 -17.39 5.28
CA LEU A 222 28.84 -16.12 4.83
C LEU A 222 27.32 -16.21 4.81
N GLU A 223 26.64 -15.37 5.59
CA GLU A 223 25.17 -15.35 5.72
C GLU A 223 24.53 -14.18 4.95
N LYS A 224 25.24 -13.05 4.83
CA LYS A 224 24.73 -11.82 4.22
C LYS A 224 25.79 -11.13 3.35
N LEU A 225 25.42 -10.83 2.11
CA LEU A 225 26.21 -10.05 1.16
C LEU A 225 25.40 -8.84 0.67
N GLN A 226 25.90 -7.62 0.91
CA GLN A 226 25.31 -6.38 0.43
C GLN A 226 26.31 -5.60 -0.40
N ILE A 227 25.90 -5.16 -1.59
CA ILE A 227 26.71 -4.41 -2.53
C ILE A 227 25.90 -3.20 -3.01
N ARG A 228 26.46 -2.00 -2.90
CA ARG A 228 25.80 -0.75 -3.30
C ARG A 228 26.75 0.12 -4.12
N SER A 229 26.27 0.77 -5.17
CA SER A 229 27.02 1.86 -5.85
C SER A 229 28.45 1.46 -6.28
N CYS A 230 28.63 0.25 -6.81
CA CYS A 230 29.90 -0.25 -7.33
C CYS A 230 29.81 -0.32 -8.86
N ASP A 231 30.01 0.82 -9.52
CA ASP A 231 29.59 0.99 -10.92
C ASP A 231 30.42 0.21 -11.95
N GLU A 232 31.70 -0.07 -11.67
CA GLU A 232 32.56 -0.89 -12.54
C GLU A 232 32.43 -2.40 -12.31
N LEU A 233 31.62 -2.82 -11.33
CA LEU A 233 31.43 -4.23 -10.98
C LEU A 233 30.72 -4.97 -12.11
N LYS A 234 31.41 -5.93 -12.75
CA LYS A 234 30.85 -6.72 -13.87
C LYS A 234 30.18 -8.01 -13.42
N THR A 235 30.77 -8.66 -12.42
CA THR A 235 30.30 -9.91 -11.80
C THR A 235 30.93 -10.05 -10.41
N LEU A 236 30.37 -10.89 -9.54
CA LEU A 236 30.95 -11.11 -8.21
C LEU A 236 32.28 -11.89 -8.23
N LEU A 237 32.54 -12.66 -9.31
CA LEU A 237 33.69 -13.54 -9.44
C LEU A 237 34.66 -13.06 -10.50
N ALA A 238 35.95 -13.00 -10.18
CA ALA A 238 36.96 -12.72 -11.20
C ALA A 238 36.99 -13.84 -12.26
N GLU A 239 36.89 -13.46 -13.54
CA GLU A 239 37.20 -14.35 -14.66
C GLU A 239 38.72 -14.37 -14.89
N PRO A 240 39.32 -15.53 -15.22
CA PRO A 240 40.71 -15.57 -15.63
C PRO A 240 40.86 -14.84 -16.97
N GLU A 241 41.50 -13.66 -16.96
CA GLU A 241 41.95 -12.99 -18.19
C GLU A 241 43.05 -13.87 -18.82
N ASN A 242 42.92 -14.22 -20.11
CA ASN A 242 43.66 -15.30 -20.79
C ASN A 242 45.22 -15.20 -20.75
N ASP A 243 45.85 -16.38 -20.85
CA ASP A 243 47.09 -16.74 -21.58
C ASP A 243 48.50 -16.57 -20.97
N ASP A 244 48.67 -16.38 -19.65
CA ASP A 244 49.97 -16.65 -19.01
C ASP A 244 49.89 -17.76 -17.94
N GLU A 245 50.77 -18.75 -18.13
CA GLU A 245 50.91 -20.09 -17.57
C GLU A 245 50.52 -20.36 -16.08
N MET A 246 49.91 -21.54 -15.89
CA MET A 246 49.74 -22.31 -14.63
C MET A 246 48.60 -21.92 -13.66
N GLU A 247 47.36 -21.88 -14.14
CA GLU A 247 46.27 -22.55 -13.41
C GLU A 247 45.57 -23.56 -14.32
N SER A 248 45.92 -24.82 -14.10
CA SER A 248 45.34 -25.99 -14.77
C SER A 248 43.81 -26.02 -14.65
N LYS A 249 43.12 -25.90 -15.78
CA LYS A 249 41.73 -26.38 -16.02
C LYS A 249 40.78 -26.26 -14.82
N SER A 250 40.37 -25.05 -14.45
CA SER A 250 39.31 -24.83 -13.45
C SER A 250 37.92 -24.74 -14.09
N SER A 251 37.53 -25.73 -14.89
CA SER A 251 36.13 -25.89 -15.33
C SER A 251 35.27 -26.69 -14.33
N SER A 252 35.64 -26.75 -13.05
CA SER A 252 34.98 -27.69 -12.11
C SER A 252 35.08 -27.38 -10.62
N LEU A 253 35.47 -26.17 -10.19
CA LEU A 253 35.45 -25.85 -8.76
C LEU A 253 34.08 -25.29 -8.36
N PRO A 254 33.34 -25.96 -7.44
CA PRO A 254 32.02 -25.51 -7.04
C PRO A 254 32.13 -24.22 -6.24
N LEU A 255 31.28 -23.24 -6.59
CA LEU A 255 30.99 -22.13 -5.71
C LEU A 255 30.25 -22.70 -4.51
N CYS A 256 30.76 -22.43 -3.32
CA CYS A 256 30.15 -22.91 -2.09
C CYS A 256 29.98 -21.72 -1.15
N LEU A 257 28.84 -21.04 -1.26
CA LEU A 257 28.35 -20.13 -0.23
C LEU A 257 27.14 -20.81 0.46
N PRO A 258 27.36 -21.96 1.14
CA PRO A 258 26.29 -22.85 1.56
C PRO A 258 25.33 -22.19 2.57
N ASN A 259 25.80 -21.20 3.34
CA ASN A 259 25.04 -20.52 4.37
C ASN A 259 24.53 -19.14 3.95
N LEU A 260 24.72 -18.71 2.70
CA LEU A 260 24.29 -17.38 2.26
C LEU A 260 22.76 -17.32 2.24
N LYS A 261 22.19 -16.47 3.09
CA LYS A 261 20.74 -16.28 3.24
C LYS A 261 20.25 -15.05 2.51
N THR A 262 21.02 -13.97 2.52
CA THR A 262 20.59 -12.67 1.96
C THR A 262 21.62 -12.13 0.98
N LEU A 263 21.14 -11.84 -0.23
CA LEU A 263 21.89 -11.14 -1.27
C LEU A 263 21.16 -9.84 -1.63
N TYR A 264 21.84 -8.71 -1.44
CA TYR A 264 21.32 -7.39 -1.78
C TYR A 264 22.31 -6.67 -2.70
N ILE A 265 21.86 -6.27 -3.89
CA ILE A 265 22.66 -5.50 -4.85
C ILE A 265 21.86 -4.27 -5.27
N HIS A 266 22.45 -3.09 -5.15
CA HIS A 266 21.81 -1.84 -5.50
C HIS A 266 22.77 -0.96 -6.31
N HIS A 267 22.29 -0.36 -7.39
CA HIS A 267 23.03 0.67 -8.13
C HIS A 267 24.43 0.19 -8.59
N CYS A 268 24.52 -0.98 -9.25
CA CYS A 268 25.77 -1.50 -9.80
C CYS A 268 25.68 -1.49 -11.34
N SER A 269 26.07 -0.37 -11.95
CA SER A 269 25.65 -0.03 -13.31
C SER A 269 26.18 -0.97 -14.40
N LYS A 270 27.42 -1.47 -14.30
CA LYS A 270 28.02 -2.40 -15.30
C LYS A 270 27.84 -3.89 -14.99
N LEU A 271 27.05 -4.23 -13.98
CA LEU A 271 26.83 -5.63 -13.58
C LEU A 271 26.07 -6.38 -14.68
N GLU A 272 26.69 -7.37 -15.33
CA GLU A 272 26.07 -8.10 -16.43
C GLU A 272 25.28 -9.33 -15.94
N TYR A 273 25.83 -10.04 -14.95
CA TYR A 273 25.18 -11.10 -14.19
C TYR A 273 25.81 -11.21 -12.78
N VAL A 274 25.07 -11.76 -11.81
CA VAL A 274 25.54 -11.82 -10.42
C VAL A 274 26.58 -12.94 -10.23
N VAL A 275 26.17 -14.18 -10.47
CA VAL A 275 27.06 -15.36 -10.48
C VAL A 275 26.74 -16.25 -11.69
N PRO A 276 27.73 -17.02 -12.18
CA PRO A 276 27.48 -18.02 -13.22
C PRO A 276 26.41 -19.03 -12.79
N ILE A 277 25.53 -19.44 -13.70
CA ILE A 277 24.43 -20.37 -13.37
C ILE A 277 24.91 -21.75 -12.93
N THR A 278 26.03 -22.21 -13.47
CA THR A 278 26.69 -23.46 -13.06
C THR A 278 27.08 -23.47 -11.58
N LEU A 279 27.23 -22.27 -11.01
CA LEU A 279 27.63 -22.03 -9.62
C LEU A 279 26.44 -21.67 -8.72
N ALA A 280 25.28 -21.35 -9.29
CA ALA A 280 24.08 -20.96 -8.54
C ALA A 280 23.52 -22.09 -7.66
N GLN A 281 23.78 -23.36 -7.99
CA GLN A 281 23.45 -24.50 -7.11
C GLN A 281 24.19 -24.48 -5.77
N GLY A 282 25.29 -23.72 -5.68
CA GLY A 282 26.06 -23.49 -4.47
C GLY A 282 25.42 -22.59 -3.41
N LEU A 283 24.15 -22.20 -3.61
CA LEU A 283 23.38 -21.27 -2.78
C LEU A 283 22.12 -21.94 -2.14
N PRO A 284 22.24 -23.08 -1.44
CA PRO A 284 21.09 -23.86 -0.97
C PRO A 284 20.28 -23.15 0.12
N SER A 285 20.89 -22.27 0.91
CA SER A 285 20.24 -21.54 2.00
C SER A 285 19.77 -20.12 1.63
N LEU A 286 19.78 -19.76 0.34
CA LEU A 286 19.40 -18.42 -0.09
C LEU A 286 17.91 -18.16 0.15
N GLU A 287 17.60 -17.26 1.07
CA GLU A 287 16.24 -16.92 1.51
C GLU A 287 15.71 -15.64 0.84
N SER A 288 16.60 -14.69 0.55
CA SER A 288 16.22 -13.37 0.03
C SER A 288 17.22 -12.86 -1.01
N VAL A 289 16.70 -12.48 -2.18
CA VAL A 289 17.44 -11.81 -3.26
C VAL A 289 16.75 -10.50 -3.58
N SER A 290 17.48 -9.40 -3.49
CA SER A 290 16.98 -8.08 -3.87
C SER A 290 18.01 -7.38 -4.74
N ILE A 291 17.65 -7.13 -5.99
CA ILE A 291 18.53 -6.48 -6.97
C ILE A 291 17.79 -5.27 -7.53
N SER A 292 18.43 -4.10 -7.46
CA SER A 292 17.79 -2.85 -7.88
C SER A 292 18.75 -1.90 -8.58
N GLN A 293 18.26 -1.14 -9.56
CA GLN A 293 19.02 -0.12 -10.31
C GLN A 293 20.34 -0.64 -10.93
N CYS A 294 20.37 -1.90 -11.36
CA CYS A 294 21.51 -2.49 -12.08
C CYS A 294 21.17 -2.54 -13.57
N TYR A 295 21.40 -1.42 -14.27
CA TYR A 295 20.82 -1.17 -15.59
C TYR A 295 21.37 -2.05 -16.73
N GLU A 296 22.62 -2.55 -16.61
CA GLU A 296 23.22 -3.48 -17.57
C GLU A 296 22.96 -4.97 -17.28
N LEU A 297 22.24 -5.28 -16.19
CA LEU A 297 22.00 -6.66 -15.79
C LEU A 297 21.08 -7.36 -16.78
N LYS A 298 21.62 -8.37 -17.49
CA LYS A 298 20.86 -9.14 -18.49
C LYS A 298 20.14 -10.33 -17.86
N GLN A 299 20.81 -10.98 -16.89
CA GLN A 299 20.34 -12.17 -16.17
C GLN A 299 20.82 -12.11 -14.73
N VAL A 300 20.02 -12.59 -13.77
CA VAL A 300 20.47 -12.67 -12.36
C VAL A 300 21.56 -13.74 -12.23
N PHE A 301 21.29 -14.93 -12.75
CA PHE A 301 22.30 -15.99 -12.89
C PHE A 301 22.55 -16.24 -14.38
N GLY A 302 23.75 -15.98 -14.88
CA GLY A 302 24.08 -15.99 -16.31
C GLY A 302 25.25 -16.91 -16.69
N MET A 303 25.79 -16.76 -17.90
CA MET A 303 27.03 -17.41 -18.36
C MET A 303 27.93 -16.41 -19.07
N SER A 304 29.25 -16.57 -18.95
CA SER A 304 30.25 -15.66 -19.54
C SER A 304 30.50 -15.90 -21.04
N LYS A 305 30.18 -17.08 -21.56
CA LYS A 305 30.29 -17.44 -22.98
C LYS A 305 29.11 -18.32 -23.35
N GLU A 306 28.27 -17.85 -24.27
CA GLU A 306 27.30 -18.72 -24.95
C GLU A 306 28.11 -19.79 -25.69
N GLN A 307 28.23 -20.99 -25.12
CA GLN A 307 28.73 -22.12 -25.89
C GLN A 307 27.69 -22.42 -26.95
N ASP A 308 27.96 -22.00 -28.18
CA ASP A 308 27.21 -22.36 -29.38
C ASP A 308 26.92 -23.87 -29.39
N GLY A 309 25.66 -24.24 -29.18
CA GLY A 309 25.15 -25.55 -29.58
C GLY A 309 25.00 -26.65 -28.52
N VAL A 310 25.21 -26.41 -27.21
CA VAL A 310 24.87 -27.43 -26.20
C VAL A 310 23.54 -27.10 -25.50
N GLN A 311 22.49 -27.85 -25.85
CA GLN A 311 21.22 -27.89 -25.12
C GLN A 311 21.47 -28.50 -23.73
N HIS A 312 21.55 -27.67 -22.70
CA HIS A 312 21.44 -28.11 -21.32
C HIS A 312 20.05 -27.73 -20.80
N ASP A 313 19.13 -28.69 -20.74
CA ASP A 313 17.88 -28.57 -19.97
C ASP A 313 18.23 -28.58 -18.48
N GLY A 314 18.66 -27.43 -17.98
CA GLY A 314 19.19 -27.29 -16.64
C GLY A 314 18.09 -26.99 -15.62
N LEU A 315 18.18 -27.60 -14.44
CA LEU A 315 17.30 -27.30 -13.31
C LEU A 315 18.08 -26.57 -12.21
N LEU A 316 17.60 -25.39 -11.81
CA LEU A 316 18.07 -24.68 -10.63
C LEU A 316 17.05 -24.80 -9.50
N LEU A 317 17.44 -25.46 -8.40
CA LEU A 317 16.60 -25.59 -7.21
C LEU A 317 17.01 -24.55 -6.16
N LEU A 318 16.14 -23.57 -5.90
CA LEU A 318 16.28 -22.58 -4.84
C LEU A 318 15.27 -22.89 -3.72
N ALA A 319 15.52 -23.99 -2.99
CA ALA A 319 14.57 -24.56 -2.04
C ALA A 319 14.18 -23.62 -0.88
N SER A 320 15.10 -22.75 -0.45
CA SER A 320 14.90 -21.83 0.68
C SER A 320 14.46 -20.42 0.28
N LEU A 321 14.39 -20.10 -1.02
CA LEU A 321 14.10 -18.74 -1.47
C LEU A 321 12.68 -18.34 -1.11
N GLN A 322 12.53 -17.32 -0.26
CA GLN A 322 11.26 -16.80 0.24
C GLN A 322 10.91 -15.45 -0.35
N HIS A 323 11.91 -14.62 -0.66
CA HIS A 323 11.73 -13.25 -1.12
C HIS A 323 12.60 -12.97 -2.34
N LEU A 324 11.96 -12.53 -3.43
CA LEU A 324 12.63 -12.07 -4.64
C LEU A 324 12.15 -10.66 -4.98
N ASN A 325 13.08 -9.72 -5.08
CA ASN A 325 12.82 -8.33 -5.43
C ASN A 325 13.71 -7.87 -6.58
N LEU A 326 13.10 -7.37 -7.65
CA LEU A 326 13.77 -6.93 -8.88
C LEU A 326 13.23 -5.55 -9.28
N GLU A 327 14.03 -4.50 -9.15
CA GLU A 327 13.56 -3.13 -9.39
C GLU A 327 14.48 -2.34 -10.33
N TRP A 328 13.93 -1.61 -11.31
CA TRP A 328 14.69 -0.74 -12.22
C TRP A 328 15.80 -1.49 -12.99
N LEU A 329 15.50 -2.67 -13.55
CA LEU A 329 16.45 -3.52 -14.28
C LEU A 329 16.14 -3.50 -15.77
N LEU A 330 16.61 -2.44 -16.45
CA LEU A 330 16.17 -2.08 -17.80
C LEU A 330 16.56 -3.08 -18.90
N LYS A 331 17.70 -3.77 -18.75
CA LYS A 331 18.17 -4.81 -19.69
C LYS A 331 17.89 -6.25 -19.23
N LEU A 332 17.18 -6.43 -18.12
CA LEU A 332 16.89 -7.76 -17.60
C LEU A 332 15.92 -8.48 -18.54
N THR A 333 16.36 -9.58 -19.13
CA THR A 333 15.54 -10.37 -20.07
C THR A 333 14.91 -11.60 -19.43
N SER A 334 15.60 -12.20 -18.46
CA SER A 334 15.19 -13.41 -17.73
C SER A 334 15.97 -13.54 -16.43
N PHE A 335 15.44 -14.31 -15.47
CA PHE A 335 16.14 -14.60 -14.21
C PHE A 335 17.35 -15.55 -14.41
N VAL A 336 17.24 -16.50 -15.34
CA VAL A 336 18.27 -17.47 -15.77
C VAL A 336 18.31 -17.57 -17.31
N PRO A 337 19.32 -18.20 -17.95
CA PRO A 337 19.33 -18.46 -19.38
C PRO A 337 18.12 -19.29 -19.82
N GLN A 338 17.71 -19.16 -21.09
CA GLN A 338 16.44 -19.69 -21.61
C GLN A 338 16.25 -21.21 -21.43
N ASN A 339 17.33 -21.99 -21.44
CA ASN A 339 17.29 -23.45 -21.30
C ASN A 339 17.23 -23.93 -19.85
N TYR A 340 17.10 -23.02 -18.87
CA TYR A 340 17.04 -23.36 -17.46
C TYR A 340 15.65 -23.11 -16.87
N THR A 341 15.22 -24.04 -16.01
CA THR A 341 14.03 -23.88 -15.17
C THR A 341 14.43 -23.66 -13.72
N VAL A 342 13.67 -22.84 -13.00
CA VAL A 342 13.93 -22.54 -11.59
C VAL A 342 12.80 -23.06 -10.73
N LYS A 343 13.11 -23.92 -9.75
CA LYS A 343 12.14 -24.36 -8.74
C LYS A 343 12.37 -23.62 -7.44
N ALA A 344 11.37 -22.87 -6.99
CA ALA A 344 11.43 -22.07 -5.76
C ALA A 344 10.22 -22.35 -4.83
N PRO A 345 10.14 -23.55 -4.22
CA PRO A 345 8.96 -24.01 -3.47
C PRO A 345 8.62 -23.20 -2.22
N ALA A 346 9.60 -22.49 -1.65
CA ALA A 346 9.39 -21.64 -0.48
C ALA A 346 9.02 -20.18 -0.81
N LEU A 347 8.89 -19.81 -2.10
CA LEU A 347 8.75 -18.42 -2.52
C LEU A 347 7.43 -17.82 -2.05
N LYS A 348 7.49 -16.89 -1.09
CA LYS A 348 6.32 -16.21 -0.50
C LYS A 348 6.03 -14.87 -1.15
N ARG A 349 7.06 -14.14 -1.58
CA ARG A 349 6.93 -12.80 -2.17
C ARG A 349 7.80 -12.66 -3.40
N PHE A 350 7.21 -12.15 -4.47
CA PHE A 350 7.93 -11.74 -5.66
C PHE A 350 7.45 -10.33 -6.07
N TYR A 351 8.36 -9.36 -5.98
CA TYR A 351 8.13 -7.99 -6.44
C TYR A 351 9.02 -7.69 -7.64
N VAL A 352 8.40 -7.20 -8.72
CA VAL A 352 9.08 -6.66 -9.88
C VAL A 352 8.57 -5.26 -10.18
N TYR A 353 9.49 -4.31 -10.32
CA TYR A 353 9.19 -2.93 -10.67
C TYR A 353 10.11 -2.45 -11.80
N ASP A 354 9.55 -1.89 -12.86
CA ASP A 354 10.28 -1.24 -13.96
C ASP A 354 11.41 -2.10 -14.55
N CYS A 355 11.02 -3.29 -15.01
CA CYS A 355 11.87 -4.25 -15.71
C CYS A 355 11.27 -4.55 -17.11
N PRO A 356 11.30 -3.57 -18.04
CA PRO A 356 10.49 -3.60 -19.26
C PRO A 356 10.89 -4.67 -20.28
N GLN A 357 12.13 -5.17 -20.24
CA GLN A 357 12.62 -6.21 -21.15
C GLN A 357 12.42 -7.63 -20.63
N LEU A 358 11.79 -7.81 -19.46
CA LEU A 358 11.60 -9.12 -18.86
C LEU A 358 10.53 -9.89 -19.62
N MET A 359 10.97 -10.83 -20.48
CA MET A 359 10.07 -11.56 -21.38
C MET A 359 9.60 -12.90 -20.81
N ASN A 360 10.36 -13.50 -19.89
CA ASN A 360 10.07 -14.82 -19.33
C ASN A 360 10.50 -14.91 -17.86
N SER A 361 9.63 -15.43 -16.99
CA SER A 361 9.98 -15.90 -15.66
C SER A 361 10.09 -17.43 -15.69
N PRO A 362 11.31 -18.00 -15.73
CA PRO A 362 11.53 -19.45 -15.71
C PRO A 362 11.23 -20.09 -14.33
N ILE A 363 10.66 -19.33 -13.39
CA ILE A 363 10.35 -19.74 -12.03
C ILE A 363 9.03 -20.51 -12.02
N GLN A 364 9.09 -21.75 -11.53
CA GLN A 364 7.98 -22.68 -11.40
C GLN A 364 7.96 -23.31 -9.99
N HIS A 365 6.92 -24.12 -9.73
CA HIS A 365 6.76 -24.89 -8.48
C HIS A 365 6.91 -24.02 -7.22
N VAL A 366 6.17 -22.91 -7.18
CA VAL A 366 6.22 -21.92 -6.09
C VAL A 366 5.18 -22.22 -5.00
N HIS A 367 5.33 -21.58 -3.84
CA HIS A 367 4.42 -21.73 -2.71
C HIS A 367 2.98 -21.33 -3.10
N LYS A 368 1.96 -22.13 -2.73
CA LYS A 368 0.53 -21.90 -3.05
C LYS A 368 -0.11 -20.66 -2.38
N LYS A 369 0.70 -19.75 -1.82
CA LYS A 369 0.28 -18.48 -1.20
C LYS A 369 1.25 -17.37 -1.60
N LEU A 370 1.59 -17.29 -2.89
CA LEU A 370 2.52 -16.29 -3.39
C LEU A 370 1.88 -14.90 -3.39
N GLU A 371 2.57 -13.91 -2.83
CA GLU A 371 2.28 -12.48 -3.02
C GLU A 371 3.08 -11.97 -4.21
N LEU A 372 2.37 -11.58 -5.27
CA LEU A 372 2.97 -11.13 -6.53
C LEU A 372 2.63 -9.65 -6.75
N ARG A 373 3.67 -8.82 -6.90
CA ARG A 373 3.54 -7.39 -7.23
C ARG A 373 4.29 -7.12 -8.52
N LEU A 374 3.57 -6.62 -9.52
CA LEU A 374 4.08 -6.36 -10.86
C LEU A 374 3.79 -4.91 -11.19
N GLU A 375 4.84 -4.12 -11.39
CA GLU A 375 4.71 -2.71 -11.72
C GLU A 375 5.57 -2.34 -12.93
N SER A 376 4.98 -1.75 -13.97
CA SER A 376 5.72 -1.34 -15.18
C SER A 376 6.49 -2.49 -15.84
N VAL A 377 5.85 -3.67 -15.97
CA VAL A 377 6.42 -4.90 -16.56
C VAL A 377 5.38 -5.68 -17.37
N GLY A 378 5.80 -6.47 -18.37
CA GLY A 378 4.90 -7.33 -19.14
C GLY A 378 4.38 -8.52 -18.32
N LEU A 379 3.06 -8.76 -18.31
CA LEU A 379 2.44 -9.83 -17.51
C LEU A 379 2.76 -11.24 -18.01
N ALA A 380 3.04 -11.37 -19.31
CA ALA A 380 3.28 -12.65 -19.97
C ALA A 380 4.40 -13.47 -19.33
N ALA A 381 5.45 -12.77 -18.89
CA ALA A 381 6.59 -13.39 -18.26
C ALA A 381 6.18 -14.20 -17.01
N PHE A 382 5.08 -13.83 -16.35
CA PHE A 382 4.69 -14.38 -15.05
C PHE A 382 3.54 -15.40 -15.11
N LYS A 383 3.14 -15.88 -16.30
CA LYS A 383 1.98 -16.76 -16.50
C LYS A 383 1.98 -18.00 -15.58
N GLU A 384 3.14 -18.63 -15.40
CA GLU A 384 3.32 -19.85 -14.58
C GLU A 384 3.13 -19.62 -13.08
N LEU A 385 3.16 -18.36 -12.62
CA LEU A 385 3.07 -18.01 -11.20
C LEU A 385 1.62 -17.71 -10.76
N PHE A 386 0.74 -17.37 -11.70
CA PHE A 386 -0.63 -17.00 -11.43
C PHE A 386 -1.44 -18.11 -10.74
N GLY A 387 -1.18 -19.39 -11.09
CA GLY A 387 -1.82 -20.55 -10.44
C GLY A 387 -1.56 -20.65 -8.92
N ASN A 388 -0.44 -20.11 -8.46
CA ASN A 388 0.01 -20.17 -7.07
C ASN A 388 -0.16 -18.85 -6.30
N THR A 389 -0.66 -17.81 -6.98
CA THR A 389 -0.77 -16.45 -6.44
C THR A 389 -2.04 -16.28 -5.61
N ILE A 390 -1.90 -15.71 -4.41
CA ILE A 390 -3.01 -15.38 -3.52
C ILE A 390 -3.36 -13.89 -3.55
N ASN A 391 -2.34 -13.04 -3.68
CA ASN A 391 -2.46 -11.58 -3.74
C ASN A 391 -1.71 -11.10 -4.98
N LEU A 392 -2.42 -10.50 -5.92
CA LEU A 392 -1.86 -9.95 -7.15
C LEU A 392 -2.08 -8.44 -7.19
N LEU A 393 -0.99 -7.68 -7.28
CA LEU A 393 -1.01 -6.25 -7.61
C LEU A 393 -0.39 -6.06 -8.99
N VAL A 394 -1.13 -5.44 -9.89
CA VAL A 394 -0.70 -5.02 -11.22
C VAL A 394 -0.80 -3.50 -11.27
N HIS A 395 0.30 -2.80 -11.58
CA HIS A 395 0.34 -1.34 -11.63
C HIS A 395 1.10 -0.85 -12.86
N ARG A 396 0.55 0.09 -13.64
CA ARG A 396 1.22 0.67 -14.84
C ARG A 396 1.76 -0.37 -15.83
N VAL A 397 1.01 -1.43 -16.11
CA VAL A 397 1.47 -2.45 -17.08
C VAL A 397 1.04 -2.07 -18.50
N TRP A 398 1.99 -2.15 -19.44
CA TRP A 398 1.84 -1.86 -20.87
C TRP A 398 2.36 -3.06 -21.67
N ASP A 399 1.51 -3.95 -22.15
CA ASP A 399 1.88 -4.97 -23.12
C ASP A 399 0.83 -5.05 -24.23
N ASP A 400 1.25 -4.70 -25.46
CA ASP A 400 0.42 -4.66 -26.67
C ASP A 400 0.22 -6.04 -27.31
N LYS A 401 0.80 -7.13 -26.75
CA LYS A 401 0.89 -8.42 -27.44
C LYS A 401 0.55 -9.69 -26.68
N ILE A 402 0.15 -9.69 -25.40
CA ILE A 402 -0.07 -10.97 -24.70
C ILE A 402 -1.37 -11.02 -23.91
N LEU A 403 -2.32 -11.77 -24.48
CA LEU A 403 -2.86 -12.98 -23.85
C LEU A 403 -3.25 -14.00 -24.94
N ILE A 404 -2.28 -14.81 -25.36
CA ILE A 404 -2.51 -16.03 -26.16
C ILE A 404 -1.68 -17.14 -25.52
N PRO A 405 -2.31 -18.14 -24.91
CA PRO A 405 -1.78 -19.49 -24.86
C PRO A 405 -1.98 -20.14 -26.24
N ASP A 406 -0.86 -20.41 -26.91
CA ASP A 406 -0.63 -21.29 -28.07
C ASP A 406 -1.59 -21.28 -29.28
N LEU A 407 -1.09 -20.79 -30.43
CA LEU A 407 -0.91 -21.55 -31.69
C LEU A 407 -0.65 -20.62 -32.88
N GLU A 408 0.21 -21.10 -33.77
CA GLU A 408 0.60 -20.54 -35.07
C GLU A 408 -0.60 -20.07 -35.91
N ASN A 409 -0.74 -18.76 -36.12
CA ASN A 409 -1.20 -18.13 -37.37
C ASN A 409 -1.47 -16.63 -37.11
N LEU A 410 -0.47 -15.82 -37.43
CA LEU A 410 -0.58 -14.36 -37.52
C LEU A 410 -0.88 -13.99 -38.97
N GLU A 411 -2.15 -13.81 -39.31
CA GLU A 411 -2.52 -12.92 -40.41
C GLU A 411 -3.72 -12.03 -40.03
N HIS A 412 -3.45 -10.71 -40.11
CA HIS A 412 -4.35 -9.56 -40.12
C HIS A 412 -4.91 -8.98 -38.80
N HIS A 413 -4.30 -7.83 -38.45
CA HIS A 413 -4.88 -6.58 -37.94
C HIS A 413 -5.85 -6.62 -36.74
N SER A 414 -5.36 -6.25 -35.56
CA SER A 414 -5.90 -5.14 -34.75
C SER A 414 -5.07 -4.94 -33.46
N GLN A 415 -4.73 -3.69 -33.18
CA GLN A 415 -4.09 -3.24 -31.94
C GLN A 415 -5.16 -3.22 -30.83
N ALA A 416 -5.15 -4.22 -29.94
CA ALA A 416 -5.96 -4.21 -28.72
C ALA A 416 -5.29 -5.05 -27.62
N MET A 417 -5.01 -4.42 -26.48
CA MET A 417 -4.65 -5.06 -25.23
C MET A 417 -5.82 -5.95 -24.76
N MET A 418 -5.57 -7.23 -24.50
CA MET A 418 -6.60 -8.17 -24.06
C MET A 418 -6.28 -8.68 -22.65
N GLY A 419 -7.19 -8.41 -21.70
CA GLY A 419 -7.07 -8.76 -20.27
C GLY A 419 -7.04 -10.27 -19.99
N PHE A 420 -6.92 -10.68 -18.71
CA PHE A 420 -6.64 -12.05 -18.26
C PHE A 420 -7.45 -13.12 -19.02
N LYS A 421 -6.82 -13.77 -20.00
CA LYS A 421 -7.41 -14.80 -20.86
C LYS A 421 -7.34 -16.18 -20.24
N TYR A 422 -8.48 -16.86 -20.19
CA TYR A 422 -8.59 -18.25 -19.74
C TYR A 422 -8.90 -19.19 -20.93
N ASN A 423 -8.01 -20.16 -21.18
CA ASN A 423 -8.07 -21.08 -22.34
C ASN A 423 -8.49 -22.52 -22.03
N GLY A 424 -8.76 -22.89 -20.78
CA GLY A 424 -9.55 -24.10 -20.50
C GLY A 424 -8.86 -25.46 -20.39
N GLU A 425 -7.75 -25.58 -19.66
CA GLU A 425 -7.46 -26.90 -19.10
C GLU A 425 -8.41 -27.18 -17.90
N PRO A 426 -9.11 -28.33 -17.87
CA PRO A 426 -10.21 -28.63 -16.93
C PRO A 426 -9.90 -28.53 -15.43
N SER A 427 -8.64 -28.67 -15.01
CA SER A 427 -8.30 -28.95 -13.62
C SER A 427 -7.81 -27.75 -12.82
N GLU A 428 -7.40 -26.64 -13.45
CA GLU A 428 -6.88 -25.46 -12.74
C GLU A 428 -7.37 -24.16 -13.41
N GLY A 429 -8.40 -23.53 -12.83
CA GLY A 429 -8.85 -22.20 -13.27
C GLY A 429 -7.71 -21.19 -13.30
N CYS A 430 -7.76 -20.18 -14.18
CA CYS A 430 -6.86 -19.02 -14.10
C CYS A 430 -7.04 -18.44 -12.69
N PHE A 431 -6.02 -18.50 -11.85
CA PHE A 431 -6.06 -18.04 -10.46
C PHE A 431 -6.90 -18.91 -9.48
N PRO A 432 -6.60 -20.20 -9.30
CA PRO A 432 -7.39 -21.10 -8.45
C PRO A 432 -7.28 -20.78 -6.96
N ASN A 433 -6.34 -19.91 -6.56
CA ASN A 433 -6.05 -19.54 -5.17
C ASN A 433 -6.13 -18.02 -4.91
N LEU A 434 -6.47 -17.21 -5.91
CA LEU A 434 -6.43 -15.75 -5.79
C LEU A 434 -7.55 -15.25 -4.88
N LYS A 435 -7.16 -14.47 -3.89
CA LYS A 435 -8.04 -13.83 -2.90
C LYS A 435 -8.07 -12.32 -3.05
N SER A 436 -6.98 -11.70 -3.52
CA SER A 436 -6.93 -10.26 -3.70
C SER A 436 -6.35 -9.92 -5.07
N LEU A 437 -7.09 -9.14 -5.84
CA LEU A 437 -6.64 -8.57 -7.11
C LEU A 437 -6.72 -7.05 -7.04
N ARG A 438 -5.61 -6.38 -7.38
CA ARG A 438 -5.52 -4.94 -7.51
C ARG A 438 -4.94 -4.59 -8.86
N VAL A 439 -5.68 -3.84 -9.67
CA VAL A 439 -5.25 -3.38 -11.00
C VAL A 439 -5.29 -1.86 -11.02
N LYS A 440 -4.13 -1.23 -11.20
CA LYS A 440 -3.98 0.22 -11.04
C LYS A 440 -3.27 0.85 -12.23
N ASN A 441 -3.79 1.96 -12.74
CA ASN A 441 -3.11 2.82 -13.71
C ASN A 441 -2.64 2.06 -14.97
N CYS A 442 -3.41 1.06 -15.42
CA CYS A 442 -3.13 0.32 -16.65
C CYS A 442 -3.89 0.97 -17.81
N VAL A 443 -3.17 1.82 -18.57
CA VAL A 443 -3.69 2.50 -19.77
C VAL A 443 -3.98 1.46 -20.87
N ASN A 444 -5.00 1.67 -21.69
CA ASN A 444 -5.47 0.77 -22.74
C ASN A 444 -6.05 -0.58 -22.28
N LEU A 445 -6.19 -0.83 -20.98
CA LEU A 445 -6.79 -2.07 -20.47
C LEU A 445 -8.32 -2.03 -20.69
N LEU A 446 -8.77 -2.56 -21.82
CA LEU A 446 -10.20 -2.58 -22.18
C LEU A 446 -11.04 -3.51 -21.29
N LYS A 447 -10.43 -4.55 -20.75
CA LYS A 447 -11.09 -5.62 -19.99
C LYS A 447 -10.18 -6.15 -18.89
N VAL A 448 -10.72 -6.53 -17.73
CA VAL A 448 -9.92 -7.19 -16.69
C VAL A 448 -9.82 -8.69 -16.98
N PHE A 449 -10.94 -9.36 -17.20
CA PHE A 449 -11.02 -10.80 -17.46
C PHE A 449 -11.61 -11.09 -18.86
N GLU A 450 -10.99 -12.01 -19.60
CA GLU A 450 -11.47 -12.51 -20.90
C GLU A 450 -11.59 -14.04 -20.87
N ILE A 451 -12.81 -14.54 -20.98
CA ILE A 451 -13.10 -15.98 -20.86
C ILE A 451 -13.34 -16.52 -22.26
N ALA A 452 -12.56 -17.53 -22.68
CA ALA A 452 -12.71 -18.13 -23.99
C ALA A 452 -14.03 -18.90 -24.12
N GLU A 453 -14.61 -18.91 -25.32
CA GLU A 453 -15.73 -19.78 -25.66
C GLU A 453 -15.21 -21.22 -25.88
N GLY A 454 -15.99 -22.23 -25.49
CA GLY A 454 -15.63 -23.65 -25.66
C GLY A 454 -15.16 -24.41 -24.41
N LEU A 455 -15.17 -23.78 -23.23
CA LEU A 455 -14.81 -24.40 -21.93
C LEU A 455 -15.80 -25.47 -21.42
N TYR A 456 -16.71 -25.94 -22.28
CA TYR A 456 -17.76 -26.86 -21.91
C TYR A 456 -17.21 -28.29 -21.92
N ASN A 457 -16.78 -28.78 -20.76
CA ASN A 457 -16.53 -30.20 -20.58
C ASN A 457 -17.87 -30.94 -20.67
N GLN A 458 -18.13 -31.57 -21.83
CA GLN A 458 -19.33 -32.38 -22.04
C GLN A 458 -19.40 -33.58 -21.07
N GLU A 459 -18.27 -33.98 -20.48
CA GLU A 459 -18.18 -35.16 -19.60
C GLU A 459 -18.65 -34.91 -18.14
N GLU A 460 -18.58 -33.69 -17.61
CA GLU A 460 -18.87 -33.40 -16.18
C GLU A 460 -20.17 -32.64 -15.91
N ASN A 461 -20.89 -32.18 -16.95
CA ASN A 461 -22.16 -31.44 -16.81
C ASN A 461 -22.13 -30.23 -15.84
N GLN A 462 -20.94 -29.71 -15.50
CA GLN A 462 -20.77 -28.55 -14.62
C GLN A 462 -19.85 -27.50 -15.25
N ALA A 463 -20.29 -26.25 -15.17
CA ALA A 463 -19.54 -25.08 -15.61
C ALA A 463 -18.40 -24.76 -14.62
N PRO A 464 -17.14 -24.51 -15.07
CA PRO A 464 -16.06 -24.10 -14.18
C PRO A 464 -16.44 -22.83 -13.40
N GLN A 465 -16.14 -22.80 -12.10
CA GLN A 465 -16.46 -21.68 -11.19
C GLN A 465 -15.20 -20.84 -10.92
N ILE A 466 -14.85 -19.98 -11.89
CA ILE A 466 -13.66 -19.13 -11.86
C ILE A 466 -13.87 -17.98 -10.87
N LEU A 467 -12.80 -17.54 -10.20
CA LEU A 467 -12.77 -16.42 -9.24
C LEU A 467 -13.57 -16.65 -7.94
N SER A 468 -14.04 -17.86 -7.69
CA SER A 468 -14.87 -18.22 -6.52
C SER A 468 -14.21 -18.00 -5.15
N LYS A 469 -12.89 -17.82 -5.10
CA LYS A 469 -12.10 -17.50 -3.89
C LYS A 469 -11.70 -16.02 -3.77
N LEU A 470 -12.02 -15.18 -4.77
CA LEU A 470 -11.65 -13.77 -4.76
C LEU A 470 -12.43 -13.05 -3.65
N GLU A 471 -11.73 -12.45 -2.69
CA GLU A 471 -12.28 -11.73 -1.53
C GLU A 471 -12.18 -10.20 -1.70
N TYR A 472 -11.22 -9.70 -2.47
CA TYR A 472 -10.93 -8.28 -2.65
C TYR A 472 -10.62 -7.97 -4.12
N LEU A 473 -11.33 -7.00 -4.70
CA LEU A 473 -11.09 -6.49 -6.05
C LEU A 473 -11.00 -4.97 -6.03
N GLU A 474 -9.84 -4.42 -6.41
CA GLU A 474 -9.63 -2.98 -6.60
C GLU A 474 -9.22 -2.67 -8.03
N LEU A 475 -10.00 -1.81 -8.69
CA LEU A 475 -9.70 -1.24 -9.99
C LEU A 475 -9.52 0.27 -9.83
N TYR A 476 -8.32 0.77 -10.09
CA TYR A 476 -7.97 2.18 -9.87
C TYR A 476 -7.39 2.81 -11.12
N TYR A 477 -7.96 3.92 -11.58
CA TYR A 477 -7.44 4.72 -12.69
C TYR A 477 -7.29 3.90 -13.99
N LEU A 478 -8.37 3.24 -14.41
CA LEU A 478 -8.44 2.45 -15.65
C LEU A 478 -9.34 3.16 -16.66
N LEU A 479 -8.78 4.17 -17.34
CA LEU A 479 -9.55 5.11 -18.16
C LEU A 479 -10.24 4.43 -19.35
N ASP A 480 -9.59 3.47 -20.01
CA ASP A 480 -10.11 2.78 -21.20
C ASP A 480 -10.91 1.51 -20.88
N LEU A 481 -11.14 1.20 -19.60
CA LEU A 481 -11.83 -0.02 -19.18
C LEU A 481 -13.28 -0.01 -19.64
N ARG A 482 -13.66 -0.90 -20.57
CA ARG A 482 -15.04 -0.97 -21.05
C ARG A 482 -15.91 -1.93 -20.26
N GLN A 483 -15.32 -3.03 -19.78
CA GLN A 483 -16.03 -4.09 -19.06
C GLN A 483 -15.07 -4.85 -18.14
N ILE A 484 -15.53 -5.29 -16.97
CA ILE A 484 -14.67 -6.07 -16.06
C ILE A 484 -14.49 -7.50 -16.59
N VAL A 485 -15.57 -8.12 -17.08
CA VAL A 485 -15.57 -9.51 -17.58
C VAL A 485 -16.09 -9.53 -19.01
N LYS A 486 -15.38 -10.24 -19.90
CA LYS A 486 -15.84 -10.59 -21.25
C LYS A 486 -15.97 -12.10 -21.41
N GLY A 487 -16.98 -12.54 -22.14
CA GLY A 487 -17.20 -13.93 -22.51
C GLY A 487 -18.35 -14.57 -21.72
N PRO A 488 -18.44 -15.92 -21.69
CA PRO A 488 -19.52 -16.63 -21.01
C PRO A 488 -19.48 -16.45 -19.49
N THR A 489 -20.23 -15.46 -19.00
CA THR A 489 -20.29 -15.04 -17.59
C THR A 489 -20.79 -16.12 -16.63
N ARG A 490 -21.47 -17.15 -17.13
CA ARG A 490 -21.87 -18.35 -16.35
C ARG A 490 -20.69 -19.10 -15.72
N TYR A 491 -19.47 -18.85 -16.17
CA TYR A 491 -18.24 -19.42 -15.59
C TYR A 491 -17.63 -18.55 -14.48
N VAL A 492 -18.14 -17.34 -14.25
CA VAL A 492 -17.65 -16.44 -13.22
C VAL A 492 -18.51 -16.57 -11.98
N ASN A 493 -17.86 -16.78 -10.84
CA ASN A 493 -18.52 -16.81 -9.55
C ASN A 493 -17.71 -15.96 -8.56
N LEU A 494 -18.33 -14.91 -8.02
CA LEU A 494 -17.74 -13.99 -7.06
C LEU A 494 -18.36 -14.14 -5.66
N GLN A 495 -18.81 -15.35 -5.29
CA GLN A 495 -19.44 -15.64 -3.99
C GLN A 495 -18.61 -15.31 -2.76
N SER A 496 -17.28 -15.24 -2.88
CA SER A 496 -16.40 -14.89 -1.75
C SER A 496 -16.04 -13.40 -1.71
N LEU A 497 -16.44 -12.59 -2.70
CA LEU A 497 -16.01 -11.20 -2.82
C LEU A 497 -16.63 -10.38 -1.68
N LYS A 498 -15.79 -9.75 -0.86
CA LYS A 498 -16.17 -8.92 0.29
C LYS A 498 -16.05 -7.44 0.00
N VAL A 499 -15.02 -7.05 -0.74
CA VAL A 499 -14.73 -5.63 -1.04
C VAL A 499 -14.58 -5.44 -2.54
N LEU A 500 -15.30 -4.46 -3.06
CA LEU A 500 -15.22 -4.01 -4.44
C LEU A 500 -14.95 -2.49 -4.49
N ASP A 501 -13.72 -2.14 -4.86
CA ASP A 501 -13.27 -0.76 -5.03
C ASP A 501 -13.10 -0.44 -6.52
N ILE A 502 -13.88 0.49 -7.05
CA ILE A 502 -13.80 0.97 -8.45
C ILE A 502 -13.60 2.49 -8.45
N ILE A 503 -12.41 2.94 -8.75
CA ILE A 503 -12.02 4.34 -8.57
C ILE A 503 -11.43 4.86 -9.88
N ARG A 504 -12.01 5.94 -10.43
CA ARG A 504 -11.54 6.60 -11.67
C ARG A 504 -11.51 5.67 -12.87
N CYS A 505 -12.57 4.89 -13.07
CA CYS A 505 -12.78 4.01 -14.24
C CYS A 505 -13.91 4.58 -15.08
N SER A 506 -13.58 5.25 -16.20
CA SER A 506 -14.51 6.19 -16.82
C SER A 506 -15.44 5.59 -17.86
N GLU A 507 -15.03 4.54 -18.58
CA GLU A 507 -15.76 3.98 -19.72
C GLU A 507 -16.85 2.91 -19.43
N PRO A 508 -16.86 2.14 -18.32
CA PRO A 508 -17.87 1.10 -18.14
C PRO A 508 -19.26 1.71 -17.90
N LYS A 509 -20.24 1.37 -18.75
CA LYS A 509 -21.66 1.72 -18.51
C LYS A 509 -22.27 0.92 -17.36
N SER A 510 -21.77 -0.30 -17.14
CA SER A 510 -22.10 -1.20 -16.02
C SER A 510 -20.88 -2.01 -15.60
N LEU A 511 -20.77 -2.35 -14.31
CA LEU A 511 -19.61 -3.12 -13.80
C LEU A 511 -19.72 -4.61 -14.13
N PHE A 512 -20.88 -5.21 -13.85
CA PHE A 512 -21.12 -6.63 -14.02
C PHE A 512 -22.46 -6.93 -14.70
N PRO A 513 -22.52 -7.97 -15.57
CA PRO A 513 -23.78 -8.54 -16.03
C PRO A 513 -24.58 -9.15 -14.86
N LEU A 514 -25.90 -9.30 -15.03
CA LEU A 514 -26.79 -9.80 -13.98
C LEU A 514 -26.36 -11.19 -13.45
N SER A 515 -25.96 -12.09 -14.34
CA SER A 515 -25.49 -13.45 -13.99
C SER A 515 -24.28 -13.45 -13.04
N VAL A 516 -23.33 -12.52 -13.19
CA VAL A 516 -22.20 -12.38 -12.27
C VAL A 516 -22.65 -11.72 -10.98
N SER A 517 -23.51 -10.70 -11.10
CA SER A 517 -24.04 -9.95 -9.98
C SER A 517 -24.75 -10.87 -8.97
N GLN A 518 -25.53 -11.85 -9.46
CA GLN A 518 -26.23 -12.88 -8.67
C GLN A 518 -25.32 -13.71 -7.77
N THR A 519 -24.01 -13.74 -8.05
CA THR A 519 -23.05 -14.49 -7.24
C THR A 519 -22.50 -13.68 -6.07
N LEU A 520 -22.69 -12.35 -5.97
CA LEU A 520 -22.05 -11.45 -4.99
C LEU A 520 -22.61 -11.54 -3.55
N SER A 521 -22.98 -12.73 -3.08
CA SER A 521 -23.67 -12.94 -1.80
C SER A 521 -22.86 -12.56 -0.54
N SER A 522 -21.52 -12.52 -0.62
CA SER A 522 -20.64 -12.14 0.50
C SER A 522 -20.18 -10.68 0.48
N LEU A 523 -20.67 -9.84 -0.45
CA LEU A 523 -20.20 -8.47 -0.57
C LEU A 523 -20.53 -7.67 0.70
N GLU A 524 -19.51 -7.06 1.30
CA GLU A 524 -19.59 -6.25 2.53
C GLU A 524 -19.41 -4.76 2.23
N GLU A 525 -18.53 -4.42 1.30
CA GLU A 525 -18.16 -3.04 0.97
C GLU A 525 -18.18 -2.82 -0.54
N LEU A 526 -18.93 -1.79 -0.96
CA LEU A 526 -18.99 -1.31 -2.33
C LEU A 526 -18.57 0.16 -2.37
N ASN A 527 -17.47 0.45 -3.05
CA ASN A 527 -16.93 1.79 -3.17
C ASN A 527 -16.68 2.13 -4.64
N ILE A 528 -17.38 3.15 -5.13
CA ILE A 528 -17.29 3.62 -6.52
C ILE A 528 -17.02 5.12 -6.52
N GLN A 529 -15.92 5.55 -7.13
CA GLN A 529 -15.54 6.96 -7.12
C GLN A 529 -15.15 7.42 -8.53
N GLU A 530 -15.60 8.60 -8.92
CA GLU A 530 -15.18 9.29 -10.16
C GLU A 530 -15.36 8.43 -11.45
N CYS A 531 -16.46 7.68 -11.55
CA CYS A 531 -16.77 6.85 -12.73
C CYS A 531 -17.79 7.56 -13.64
N GLY A 532 -17.28 8.25 -14.67
CA GLY A 532 -18.03 9.22 -15.47
C GLY A 532 -19.16 8.65 -16.35
N GLU A 533 -18.92 7.52 -17.03
CA GLU A 533 -19.90 6.92 -17.95
C GLU A 533 -20.77 5.85 -17.30
N LEU A 534 -20.58 5.57 -16.00
CA LEU A 534 -21.35 4.57 -15.28
C LEU A 534 -22.82 4.99 -15.20
N VAL A 535 -23.69 4.22 -15.87
CA VAL A 535 -25.15 4.47 -15.89
C VAL A 535 -25.83 3.65 -14.81
N ASN A 536 -25.47 2.38 -14.69
CA ASN A 536 -25.98 1.46 -13.68
C ASN A 536 -24.80 0.71 -13.06
N VAL A 537 -24.76 0.48 -11.75
CA VAL A 537 -23.66 -0.34 -11.17
C VAL A 537 -23.77 -1.78 -11.66
N PHE A 538 -25.00 -2.32 -11.67
CA PHE A 538 -25.33 -3.65 -12.18
C PHE A 538 -26.33 -3.52 -13.34
N MET A 539 -26.19 -4.38 -14.35
CA MET A 539 -27.08 -4.36 -15.53
C MET A 539 -28.55 -4.62 -15.13
N GLU A 540 -29.45 -3.77 -15.61
CA GLU A 540 -30.90 -3.91 -15.44
C GLU A 540 -31.47 -4.66 -16.66
N LEU A 541 -32.48 -5.51 -16.46
CA LEU A 541 -33.17 -6.19 -17.56
C LEU A 541 -33.84 -5.11 -18.42
N GLU A 542 -33.50 -5.08 -19.70
CA GLU A 542 -34.27 -4.32 -20.70
C GLU A 542 -35.68 -4.90 -20.72
N GLU A 543 -36.63 -4.23 -20.07
CA GLU A 543 -38.01 -4.27 -20.53
C GLU A 543 -38.23 -2.94 -21.24
N GLU A 544 -38.57 -3.04 -22.52
CA GLU A 544 -38.82 -1.98 -23.49
C GLU A 544 -39.52 -0.77 -22.85
N GLU A 545 -38.77 0.26 -22.47
CA GLU A 545 -39.34 1.59 -22.31
C GLU A 545 -39.63 2.07 -23.73
N LYS A 546 -40.89 1.95 -24.18
CA LYS A 546 -41.38 2.76 -25.31
C LYS A 546 -41.06 4.21 -24.97
N GLU A 547 -40.19 4.83 -25.76
CA GLU A 547 -39.95 6.26 -25.68
C GLU A 547 -41.29 6.95 -25.90
N GLU A 548 -41.78 7.69 -24.90
CA GLU A 548 -42.82 8.69 -25.12
C GLU A 548 -42.18 9.79 -25.98
N GLU A 549 -42.26 9.61 -27.31
CA GLU A 549 -42.13 10.71 -28.26
C GLU A 549 -43.40 11.56 -28.11
N ASP A 550 -43.22 12.76 -27.56
CA ASP A 550 -44.12 13.88 -27.73
C ASP A 550 -44.26 14.15 -29.23
N ASP A 551 -45.32 13.66 -29.87
CA ASP A 551 -45.81 14.21 -31.13
C ASP A 551 -47.35 14.27 -31.10
N ASP A 552 -47.83 15.51 -31.15
CA ASP A 552 -49.20 15.90 -31.39
C ASP A 552 -49.65 15.38 -32.77
N GLU A 553 -50.39 14.27 -32.87
CA GLU A 553 -51.36 14.07 -33.95
C GLU A 553 -52.62 13.39 -33.40
N GLU A 554 -53.72 14.16 -33.42
CA GLU A 554 -55.07 13.65 -33.47
C GLU A 554 -55.18 12.74 -34.70
N ASP A 555 -55.59 11.48 -34.53
CA ASP A 555 -56.53 10.86 -35.46
C ASP A 555 -57.20 9.64 -34.83
N ASP A 556 -58.49 9.59 -35.11
CA ASP A 556 -59.48 8.63 -34.63
C ASP A 556 -59.25 7.20 -35.15
N ASP A 557 -59.94 6.29 -34.44
CA ASP A 557 -60.53 5.03 -34.90
C ASP A 557 -59.83 3.69 -34.54
N ASP A 558 -60.69 2.91 -33.85
CA ASP A 558 -60.86 1.45 -33.85
C ASP A 558 -60.03 0.57 -32.91
N ASP A 559 -60.69 0.25 -31.78
CA ASP A 559 -60.92 -1.10 -31.24
C ASP A 559 -59.97 -2.21 -31.73
N ASP A 560 -59.18 -2.77 -30.81
CA ASP A 560 -59.14 -4.23 -30.62
C ASP A 560 -58.69 -4.54 -29.18
N ASP A 561 -59.58 -5.26 -28.49
CA ASP A 561 -59.31 -6.01 -27.27
C ASP A 561 -58.13 -6.97 -27.53
N ASP A 562 -57.09 -6.94 -26.70
CA ASP A 562 -56.27 -8.14 -26.46
C ASP A 562 -55.52 -8.02 -25.12
N ASP A 563 -56.06 -8.76 -24.15
CA ASP A 563 -55.38 -9.64 -23.21
C ASP A 563 -54.26 -9.10 -22.30
N ASP A 564 -54.62 -9.02 -21.02
CA ASP A 564 -53.83 -9.35 -19.83
C ASP A 564 -52.48 -10.04 -20.11
N VAL A 565 -51.39 -9.26 -20.18
CA VAL A 565 -50.04 -9.77 -19.94
C VAL A 565 -49.65 -9.45 -18.51
N ASP A 566 -50.33 -10.11 -17.57
CA ASP A 566 -49.88 -10.21 -16.18
C ASP A 566 -48.74 -11.24 -16.13
N GLY A 567 -47.59 -10.84 -16.69
CA GLY A 567 -46.37 -11.63 -16.77
C GLY A 567 -45.38 -11.20 -15.70
N VAL A 568 -45.77 -11.21 -14.42
CA VAL A 568 -44.83 -11.02 -13.30
C VAL A 568 -43.90 -12.25 -13.26
N ILE A 569 -42.75 -12.12 -13.91
CA ILE A 569 -41.66 -13.06 -13.77
C ILE A 569 -41.09 -12.87 -12.35
N GLU A 570 -41.54 -13.71 -11.41
CA GLU A 570 -40.79 -14.03 -10.19
C GLU A 570 -39.49 -14.75 -10.59
N SER A 571 -38.43 -14.03 -11.00
CA SER A 571 -37.10 -14.63 -11.23
C SER A 571 -36.10 -14.21 -10.16
N ASP A 572 -35.62 -15.19 -9.41
CA ASP A 572 -34.33 -15.26 -8.69
C ASP A 572 -33.75 -13.91 -8.24
N ALA A 573 -34.31 -13.39 -7.15
CA ALA A 573 -33.86 -12.17 -6.49
C ALA A 573 -32.36 -12.23 -6.16
N LEU A 574 -31.60 -11.29 -6.72
CA LEU A 574 -30.24 -10.98 -6.30
C LEU A 574 -30.30 -10.52 -4.84
N CYS A 575 -29.61 -11.20 -3.93
CA CYS A 575 -29.57 -10.85 -2.51
C CYS A 575 -28.14 -10.44 -2.12
N LEU A 576 -27.98 -9.24 -1.56
CA LEU A 576 -26.73 -8.75 -0.95
C LEU A 576 -26.87 -8.66 0.58
N PRO A 577 -27.06 -9.81 1.28
CA PRO A 577 -27.42 -9.83 2.71
C PRO A 577 -26.29 -9.35 3.63
N ASN A 578 -25.06 -9.32 3.13
CA ASN A 578 -23.86 -8.99 3.90
C ASN A 578 -23.37 -7.55 3.71
N LEU A 579 -24.02 -6.77 2.83
CA LEU A 579 -23.58 -5.43 2.49
C LEU A 579 -23.70 -4.49 3.69
N LYS A 580 -22.59 -3.89 4.10
CA LYS A 580 -22.47 -2.97 5.25
C LYS A 580 -22.25 -1.53 4.82
N THR A 581 -21.46 -1.33 3.76
CA THR A 581 -21.03 0.00 3.33
C THR A 581 -21.22 0.17 1.83
N VAL A 582 -21.89 1.25 1.45
CA VAL A 582 -22.00 1.71 0.06
C VAL A 582 -21.54 3.16 0.00
N GLU A 583 -20.44 3.40 -0.72
CA GLU A 583 -19.92 4.74 -0.97
C GLU A 583 -19.84 4.97 -2.48
N ILE A 584 -20.63 5.90 -3.00
CA ILE A 584 -20.63 6.26 -4.42
C ILE A 584 -20.46 7.76 -4.54
N THR A 585 -19.35 8.18 -5.16
CA THR A 585 -18.99 9.59 -5.25
C THR A 585 -18.62 9.99 -6.68
N GLN A 586 -19.06 11.17 -7.13
CA GLN A 586 -18.67 11.77 -8.40
C GLN A 586 -18.95 10.88 -9.64
N CYS A 587 -20.10 10.18 -9.66
CA CYS A 587 -20.57 9.42 -10.81
C CYS A 587 -21.80 10.12 -11.44
N PRO A 588 -21.59 11.17 -12.28
CA PRO A 588 -22.66 12.09 -12.66
C PRO A 588 -23.74 11.47 -13.56
N ARG A 589 -23.43 10.40 -14.31
CA ARG A 589 -24.37 9.71 -15.20
C ARG A 589 -25.15 8.56 -14.55
N LEU A 590 -24.82 8.21 -13.32
CA LEU A 590 -25.45 7.09 -12.63
C LEU A 590 -26.94 7.37 -12.42
N LYS A 591 -27.80 6.49 -12.95
CA LYS A 591 -29.26 6.56 -12.82
C LYS A 591 -29.75 5.74 -11.64
N TYR A 592 -29.21 4.52 -11.48
CA TYR A 592 -29.59 3.55 -10.46
C TYR A 592 -28.37 2.84 -9.87
N VAL A 593 -28.39 2.57 -8.56
CA VAL A 593 -27.32 1.79 -7.90
C VAL A 593 -27.58 0.30 -8.03
N PHE A 594 -28.80 -0.16 -7.73
CA PHE A 594 -29.15 -1.58 -7.75
C PHE A 594 -30.39 -1.85 -8.62
N PRO A 595 -30.50 -3.00 -9.31
CA PRO A 595 -31.70 -3.39 -10.06
C PRO A 595 -32.88 -3.72 -9.14
N LEU A 596 -34.11 -3.73 -9.68
CA LEU A 596 -35.34 -4.07 -8.95
C LEU A 596 -35.27 -5.43 -8.25
N ALA A 597 -34.52 -6.39 -8.78
CA ALA A 597 -34.31 -7.71 -8.20
C ALA A 597 -33.72 -7.67 -6.76
N LEU A 598 -33.13 -6.53 -6.35
CA LEU A 598 -32.60 -6.27 -5.00
C LEU A 598 -33.57 -5.53 -4.06
N ALA A 599 -34.83 -5.34 -4.46
CA ALA A 599 -35.83 -4.61 -3.68
C ALA A 599 -36.19 -5.24 -2.32
N ARG A 600 -35.72 -6.46 -2.01
CA ARG A 600 -35.93 -7.16 -0.73
C ARG A 600 -35.09 -6.62 0.44
N GLY A 601 -34.34 -5.53 0.23
CA GLY A 601 -33.64 -4.80 1.29
C GLY A 601 -32.21 -5.23 1.58
N PHE A 602 -31.53 -4.39 2.37
CA PHE A 602 -30.14 -4.46 2.78
C PHE A 602 -30.07 -4.56 4.32
N PRO A 603 -30.26 -5.77 4.89
CA PRO A 603 -30.48 -5.95 6.32
C PRO A 603 -29.29 -5.54 7.21
N ARG A 604 -28.08 -5.49 6.63
CA ARG A 604 -26.83 -5.17 7.33
C ARG A 604 -26.20 -3.85 6.91
N LEU A 605 -26.84 -3.07 6.05
CA LEU A 605 -26.29 -1.81 5.56
C LEU A 605 -26.23 -0.79 6.71
N GLN A 606 -25.02 -0.38 7.08
CA GLN A 606 -24.72 0.55 8.17
C GLN A 606 -24.40 1.94 7.64
N LYS A 607 -23.68 2.04 6.51
CA LYS A 607 -23.26 3.31 5.93
C LYS A 607 -23.67 3.41 4.47
N LEU A 608 -24.36 4.50 4.14
CA LEU A 608 -24.72 4.85 2.77
C LEU A 608 -24.30 6.30 2.47
N GLN A 609 -23.36 6.45 1.55
CA GLN A 609 -22.85 7.75 1.12
C GLN A 609 -22.99 7.91 -0.39
N LEU A 610 -23.76 8.91 -0.81
CA LEU A 610 -24.07 9.23 -2.20
C LEU A 610 -23.72 10.71 -2.44
N VAL A 611 -22.64 10.97 -3.18
CA VAL A 611 -22.11 12.34 -3.35
C VAL A 611 -21.90 12.67 -4.83
N GLY A 612 -22.45 13.77 -5.33
CA GLY A 612 -22.22 14.25 -6.70
C GLY A 612 -22.85 13.35 -7.78
N LEU A 613 -24.02 12.77 -7.52
CA LEU A 613 -24.72 11.86 -8.42
C LEU A 613 -25.89 12.56 -9.12
N SER A 614 -25.57 13.46 -10.06
CA SER A 614 -26.53 14.43 -10.61
C SER A 614 -27.76 13.82 -11.30
N ARG A 615 -27.61 12.63 -11.92
CA ARG A 615 -28.68 11.91 -12.64
C ARG A 615 -29.29 10.75 -11.83
N LEU A 616 -28.89 10.57 -10.57
CA LEU A 616 -29.42 9.48 -9.75
C LEU A 616 -30.91 9.71 -9.52
N ARG A 617 -31.74 8.82 -10.08
CA ARG A 617 -33.20 8.88 -9.95
C ARG A 617 -33.67 8.16 -8.70
N ALA A 618 -33.08 7.00 -8.42
CA ALA A 618 -33.42 6.14 -7.29
C ALA A 618 -32.21 5.28 -6.89
N PHE A 619 -32.19 4.80 -5.64
CA PHE A 619 -31.16 3.86 -5.19
C PHE A 619 -31.37 2.46 -5.78
N VAL A 620 -32.62 1.99 -5.80
CA VAL A 620 -33.04 0.76 -6.49
C VAL A 620 -33.85 1.15 -7.73
N ALA A 621 -33.61 0.49 -8.84
CA ALA A 621 -34.32 0.77 -10.09
C ALA A 621 -35.80 0.38 -10.00
N ARG A 622 -36.68 1.17 -10.65
CA ARG A 622 -38.15 1.05 -10.59
C ARG A 622 -38.77 1.05 -9.18
N ASN A 623 -37.97 1.32 -8.15
CA ASN A 623 -38.39 1.29 -6.77
C ASN A 623 -37.69 2.38 -5.94
N ASN A 624 -38.45 3.39 -5.51
CA ASN A 624 -37.94 4.44 -4.62
C ASN A 624 -37.85 4.00 -3.15
N PHE A 625 -38.09 2.72 -2.87
CA PHE A 625 -38.10 2.16 -1.53
C PHE A 625 -36.77 1.46 -1.20
N LEU A 626 -36.06 1.97 -0.19
CA LEU A 626 -34.90 1.33 0.41
C LEU A 626 -35.31 0.64 1.71
N GLU A 627 -35.06 -0.65 1.87
CA GLU A 627 -35.13 -1.30 3.18
C GLU A 627 -33.71 -1.46 3.73
N ALA A 628 -33.34 -0.73 4.79
CA ALA A 628 -32.00 -0.78 5.39
C ALA A 628 -32.08 -0.64 6.93
N PRO A 629 -32.54 -1.68 7.66
CA PRO A 629 -32.85 -1.60 9.09
C PRO A 629 -31.62 -1.41 10.01
N ALA A 630 -30.41 -1.60 9.50
CA ALA A 630 -29.16 -1.43 10.23
C ALA A 630 -28.46 -0.09 9.96
N LEU A 631 -29.09 0.84 9.21
CA LEU A 631 -28.44 2.06 8.75
C LEU A 631 -28.16 3.02 9.92
N GLU A 632 -26.88 3.37 10.09
CA GLU A 632 -26.36 4.27 11.12
C GLU A 632 -26.02 5.65 10.52
N ASP A 633 -25.40 5.65 9.33
CA ASP A 633 -24.87 6.83 8.66
C ASP A 633 -25.48 7.00 7.26
N LEU A 634 -26.23 8.07 7.03
CA LEU A 634 -26.78 8.43 5.73
C LEU A 634 -26.31 9.82 5.28
N CYS A 635 -25.55 9.84 4.19
CA CYS A 635 -25.05 11.07 3.57
C CYS A 635 -25.47 11.15 2.10
N ILE A 636 -26.27 12.14 1.75
CA ILE A 636 -26.70 12.42 0.37
C ILE A 636 -26.35 13.86 0.03
N HIS A 637 -25.44 14.05 -0.92
CA HIS A 637 -24.90 15.36 -1.25
C HIS A 637 -24.88 15.56 -2.77
N SER A 638 -25.47 16.64 -3.27
CA SER A 638 -25.47 16.97 -4.72
C SER A 638 -26.07 15.85 -5.61
N CYS A 639 -27.19 15.26 -5.20
CA CYS A 639 -27.94 14.26 -5.98
C CYS A 639 -29.22 14.88 -6.56
N SER A 640 -29.06 15.82 -7.51
CA SER A 640 -30.14 16.72 -7.96
C SER A 640 -31.37 16.02 -8.56
N ALA A 641 -31.19 14.89 -9.25
CA ALA A 641 -32.31 14.16 -9.88
C ALA A 641 -33.11 13.30 -8.89
N LEU A 642 -32.61 13.09 -7.68
CA LEU A 642 -33.24 12.21 -6.69
C LEU A 642 -34.55 12.85 -6.20
N SER A 643 -35.69 12.24 -6.54
CA SER A 643 -37.01 12.81 -6.28
C SER A 643 -37.65 12.27 -5.00
N ASN A 644 -37.52 10.97 -4.71
CA ASN A 644 -38.08 10.32 -3.51
C ASN A 644 -37.09 9.32 -2.90
N PHE A 645 -36.83 9.43 -1.59
CA PHE A 645 -36.09 8.46 -0.79
C PHE A 645 -37.02 7.94 0.30
N THR A 646 -37.72 6.84 0.04
CA THR A 646 -38.77 6.30 0.91
C THR A 646 -38.39 4.90 1.40
N PHE A 647 -38.94 4.40 2.53
CA PHE A 647 -38.62 3.07 3.09
C PHE A 647 -39.91 2.21 3.15
N GLN A 648 -39.94 0.94 2.72
CA GLN A 648 -41.19 0.12 2.68
C GLN A 648 -41.08 -1.22 3.42
N LYS A 649 -42.22 -1.79 3.87
CA LYS A 649 -42.41 -3.20 4.30
C LYS A 649 -43.04 -4.10 3.23
N GLU A 650 -42.55 -5.33 3.13
CA GLU A 650 -43.12 -6.46 2.36
C GLU A 650 -44.67 -6.53 2.40
N ALA A 651 -45.29 -6.62 1.23
CA ALA A 651 -46.47 -7.46 1.08
C ALA A 651 -46.00 -8.90 1.27
N ASN A 652 -46.45 -9.55 2.36
CA ASN A 652 -46.08 -10.93 2.67
C ASN A 652 -46.31 -11.85 1.46
N ASN A 653 -45.38 -12.80 1.28
CA ASN A 653 -45.55 -14.01 0.49
C ASN A 653 -47.00 -14.55 0.53
N CYS A 654 -47.54 -14.86 -0.65
CA CYS A 654 -48.74 -15.67 -0.84
C CYS A 654 -48.86 -16.80 0.19
N PHE A 655 -50.03 -16.96 0.82
CA PHE A 655 -50.83 -18.19 0.78
C PHE A 655 -52.26 -17.94 1.30
N PRO A 656 -53.26 -18.68 0.79
CA PRO A 656 -54.67 -18.40 1.00
C PRO A 656 -55.16 -19.01 2.31
N LEU A 657 -55.73 -18.19 3.20
CA LEU A 657 -56.58 -18.68 4.27
C LEU A 657 -58.04 -18.47 3.88
N LYS A 658 -58.64 -19.55 3.37
CA LYS A 658 -60.07 -19.79 3.37
C LYS A 658 -60.64 -19.42 4.75
N LEU A 659 -61.52 -18.43 4.80
CA LEU A 659 -62.51 -18.29 5.85
C LEU A 659 -63.89 -18.55 5.25
N GLN A 660 -64.60 -19.47 5.88
CA GLN A 660 -65.96 -19.85 5.53
C GLN A 660 -66.91 -18.68 5.81
N GLY A 661 -67.69 -18.30 4.79
CA GLY A 661 -68.94 -17.56 4.95
C GLY A 661 -68.92 -16.11 4.46
N GLY A 662 -69.61 -15.88 3.34
CA GLY A 662 -70.36 -14.64 3.07
C GLY A 662 -69.57 -13.44 2.52
N ASP A 663 -69.84 -13.16 1.25
CA ASP A 663 -69.81 -11.87 0.55
C ASP A 663 -68.47 -11.25 0.10
N PHE A 664 -68.40 -11.07 -1.23
CA PHE A 664 -67.50 -10.19 -1.97
C PHE A 664 -67.67 -8.74 -1.52
N ILE A 665 -66.56 -8.02 -1.31
CA ILE A 665 -66.53 -6.54 -1.34
C ILE A 665 -65.30 -6.10 -2.15
N PRO A 666 -65.43 -5.04 -2.99
CA PRO A 666 -64.68 -4.86 -4.23
C PRO A 666 -63.44 -3.97 -4.07
N ASN A 667 -62.51 -4.12 -5.01
CA ASN A 667 -61.53 -3.14 -5.51
C ASN A 667 -61.10 -2.02 -4.53
N PRO A 668 -59.89 -2.06 -3.92
CA PRO A 668 -59.44 -0.94 -3.11
C PRO A 668 -58.79 0.12 -4.01
N LYS A 669 -59.60 0.99 -4.63
CA LYS A 669 -59.13 2.30 -5.15
C LYS A 669 -58.69 3.27 -4.04
N LYS A 670 -58.53 2.79 -2.80
CA LYS A 670 -57.92 3.45 -1.64
C LYS A 670 -57.58 2.38 -0.61
N MET A 671 -56.29 2.12 -0.37
CA MET A 671 -55.83 1.31 0.75
C MET A 671 -55.10 2.24 1.73
N GLU A 672 -55.84 2.73 2.72
CA GLU A 672 -55.35 3.54 3.82
C GLU A 672 -54.72 2.65 4.90
N LEU A 673 -53.65 3.19 5.51
CA LEU A 673 -53.11 2.92 6.87
C LEU A 673 -52.01 1.86 7.07
N PHE A 674 -50.92 2.35 7.69
CA PHE A 674 -49.82 1.67 8.38
C PHE A 674 -48.75 0.98 7.53
N ASN A 675 -47.85 1.76 6.93
CA ASN A 675 -46.55 1.27 6.48
C ASN A 675 -45.52 2.36 6.80
N LEU A 676 -44.36 2.00 7.40
CA LEU A 676 -43.16 2.84 7.71
C LEU A 676 -42.70 2.72 9.19
N ILE A 677 -42.32 1.51 9.65
CA ILE A 677 -41.78 1.27 11.02
C ILE A 677 -40.26 0.89 11.00
N TRP A 678 -39.56 1.05 9.86
CA TRP A 678 -38.34 0.24 9.59
C TRP A 678 -36.98 0.95 9.62
N LEU A 679 -36.94 2.28 9.76
CA LEU A 679 -35.76 2.91 10.35
C LEU A 679 -35.77 2.49 11.82
N ARG A 680 -35.11 1.37 12.16
CA ARG A 680 -34.89 1.04 13.58
C ARG A 680 -34.17 2.21 14.24
N ASP A 681 -34.24 2.24 15.56
CA ASP A 681 -33.62 3.23 16.46
C ASP A 681 -32.20 3.65 16.10
N ASN A 682 -31.44 2.93 15.27
CA ASN A 682 -30.00 3.07 15.07
C ASN A 682 -29.51 4.27 14.26
N LEU A 683 -30.35 4.99 13.48
CA LEU A 683 -29.87 6.11 12.67
C LEU A 683 -29.27 7.19 13.57
N ARG A 684 -27.98 7.54 13.39
CA ARG A 684 -27.26 8.50 14.24
C ARG A 684 -27.03 9.83 13.56
N GLU A 685 -26.71 9.79 12.27
CA GLU A 685 -26.34 10.97 11.49
C GLU A 685 -27.11 11.00 10.17
N LEU A 686 -27.74 12.15 9.90
CA LEU A 686 -28.37 12.45 8.63
C LEU A 686 -27.84 13.76 8.07
N ILE A 687 -27.23 13.69 6.89
CA ILE A 687 -26.64 14.83 6.20
C ILE A 687 -27.18 14.90 4.77
N VAL A 688 -27.88 15.99 4.43
CA VAL A 688 -28.55 16.20 3.13
C VAL A 688 -28.23 17.58 2.57
N HIS A 689 -27.36 17.68 1.58
CA HIS A 689 -27.00 18.98 0.98
C HIS A 689 -27.22 19.03 -0.53
N TYR A 690 -27.60 20.19 -1.08
CA TYR A 690 -27.68 20.42 -2.54
C TYR A 690 -28.61 19.44 -3.28
N ASN A 691 -29.72 19.03 -2.64
CA ASN A 691 -30.71 18.09 -3.22
C ASN A 691 -31.97 18.85 -3.64
N ASN A 692 -32.02 19.25 -4.91
CA ASN A 692 -33.02 20.20 -5.39
C ASN A 692 -34.39 19.61 -5.75
N ASN A 693 -34.52 18.29 -5.87
CA ASN A 693 -35.81 17.65 -6.17
C ASN A 693 -36.52 17.04 -4.95
N LEU A 694 -35.84 16.93 -3.81
CA LEU A 694 -36.42 16.37 -2.59
C LEU A 694 -37.51 17.32 -2.05
N THR A 695 -38.71 16.79 -1.78
CA THR A 695 -39.84 17.58 -1.26
C THR A 695 -40.08 17.37 0.24
N TYR A 696 -39.87 16.15 0.73
CA TYR A 696 -39.90 15.76 2.14
C TYR A 696 -38.77 14.77 2.46
N ILE A 697 -38.30 14.75 3.72
CA ILE A 697 -37.25 13.80 4.15
C ILE A 697 -37.86 12.55 4.78
N PHE A 698 -38.73 12.71 5.80
CA PHE A 698 -39.41 11.59 6.44
C PHE A 698 -40.90 11.85 6.67
N PRO A 699 -41.76 10.83 6.57
CA PRO A 699 -43.13 10.88 7.09
C PRO A 699 -43.16 10.97 8.63
N VAL A 700 -44.20 11.62 9.18
CA VAL A 700 -44.37 11.88 10.62
C VAL A 700 -44.40 10.60 11.48
N MET A 701 -44.86 9.47 10.94
CA MET A 701 -44.89 8.18 11.65
C MET A 701 -43.50 7.63 12.00
N LEU A 702 -42.43 8.10 11.34
CA LEU A 702 -41.07 7.63 11.60
C LEU A 702 -40.39 8.30 12.80
N ILE A 703 -40.91 9.41 13.31
CA ILE A 703 -40.26 10.20 14.38
C ILE A 703 -40.00 9.35 15.63
N GLN A 704 -40.98 8.54 16.03
CA GLN A 704 -40.88 7.68 17.23
C GLN A 704 -39.79 6.60 17.11
N HIS A 705 -39.28 6.36 15.90
CA HIS A 705 -38.27 5.35 15.59
C HIS A 705 -36.88 5.95 15.31
N LEU A 706 -36.74 7.29 15.32
CA LEU A 706 -35.47 8.00 15.15
C LEU A 706 -34.84 8.36 16.51
N SER A 707 -34.93 7.45 17.49
CA SER A 707 -34.58 7.75 18.88
C SER A 707 -33.08 7.95 19.13
N GLN A 708 -32.20 7.36 18.32
CA GLN A 708 -30.74 7.55 18.44
C GLN A 708 -30.18 8.66 17.53
N LEU A 709 -31.03 9.35 16.75
CA LEU A 709 -30.57 10.41 15.85
C LEU A 709 -29.89 11.51 16.67
N SER A 710 -28.62 11.75 16.38
CA SER A 710 -27.74 12.68 17.09
C SER A 710 -27.44 13.93 16.25
N ILE A 711 -27.32 13.80 14.92
CA ILE A 711 -27.01 14.90 14.01
C ILE A 711 -28.02 14.92 12.86
N LEU A 712 -28.63 16.09 12.65
CA LEU A 712 -29.48 16.41 11.51
C LEU A 712 -28.94 17.67 10.82
N GLU A 713 -28.40 17.52 9.61
CA GLU A 713 -27.86 18.62 8.82
C GLU A 713 -28.47 18.64 7.41
N ILE A 714 -29.13 19.76 7.05
CA ILE A 714 -29.80 19.95 5.77
C ILE A 714 -29.43 21.31 5.22
N LYS A 715 -28.88 21.36 4.00
CA LYS A 715 -28.39 22.61 3.41
C LYS A 715 -28.72 22.75 1.92
N SER A 716 -29.04 23.95 1.46
CA SER A 716 -29.16 24.29 0.03
C SER A 716 -30.07 23.34 -0.76
N CYS A 717 -31.26 23.02 -0.26
CA CYS A 717 -32.24 22.14 -0.93
C CYS A 717 -33.47 22.95 -1.39
N GLU A 718 -33.55 23.22 -2.70
CA GLU A 718 -34.48 24.24 -3.24
C GLU A 718 -35.97 23.88 -3.22
N LYS A 719 -36.34 22.60 -3.41
CA LYS A 719 -37.74 22.15 -3.44
C LYS A 719 -38.25 21.56 -2.12
N LEU A 720 -37.42 21.51 -1.09
CA LEU A 720 -37.79 20.92 0.18
C LEU A 720 -38.88 21.77 0.85
N LYS A 721 -40.09 21.22 0.96
CA LYS A 721 -41.26 21.89 1.55
C LYS A 721 -41.41 21.61 3.03
N GLY A 722 -41.08 20.38 3.44
CA GLY A 722 -41.09 19.98 4.84
C GLY A 722 -39.97 19.01 5.15
N ILE A 723 -39.43 19.06 6.36
CA ILE A 723 -38.48 18.04 6.81
C ILE A 723 -39.25 16.78 7.20
N ILE A 724 -40.35 16.99 7.94
CA ILE A 724 -41.30 15.96 8.33
C ILE A 724 -42.62 16.20 7.56
N GLY A 725 -43.01 15.23 6.73
CA GLY A 725 -44.24 15.27 5.94
C GLY A 725 -45.48 14.76 6.68
N ASN A 726 -46.66 15.24 6.29
CA ASN A 726 -47.95 14.70 6.72
C ASN A 726 -48.31 13.42 5.95
N ASP A 727 -48.94 12.46 6.62
CA ASP A 727 -49.67 11.42 5.91
C ASP A 727 -50.93 12.05 5.30
N ASP A 728 -51.14 11.91 3.99
CA ASP A 728 -52.33 12.41 3.27
C ASP A 728 -53.67 11.90 3.85
N ILE A 729 -53.62 10.93 4.76
CA ILE A 729 -54.76 10.28 5.41
C ILE A 729 -55.38 11.16 6.52
N LEU A 730 -54.62 12.04 7.18
CA LEU A 730 -55.15 12.88 8.27
C LEU A 730 -55.74 14.22 7.80
N ALA A 731 -55.65 14.53 6.51
CA ALA A 731 -56.16 15.77 5.92
C ALA A 731 -57.67 15.76 5.63
N SER A 732 -58.33 14.60 5.68
CA SER A 732 -59.75 14.45 5.29
C SER A 732 -60.77 14.59 6.42
N SER A 733 -60.36 14.65 7.70
CA SER A 733 -61.28 14.87 8.82
C SER A 733 -61.23 16.33 9.30
N SER A 734 -62.08 17.15 8.68
CA SER A 734 -62.43 18.46 9.19
C SER A 734 -63.37 18.33 10.39
N GLN A 735 -63.13 19.14 11.42
CA GLN A 735 -63.96 19.43 12.63
C GLN A 735 -63.62 18.68 13.93
N GLY A 736 -62.82 19.34 14.78
CA GLY A 736 -62.65 19.06 16.21
C GLY A 736 -61.35 19.67 16.78
N PRO A 737 -61.28 20.03 18.08
CA PRO A 737 -60.04 20.53 18.68
C PRO A 737 -59.00 19.41 18.67
N ARG A 738 -57.99 19.53 17.80
CA ARG A 738 -56.88 18.56 17.73
C ARG A 738 -56.09 18.61 19.04
N LEU A 739 -56.06 17.50 19.77
CA LEU A 739 -55.13 17.30 20.88
C LEU A 739 -53.71 17.40 20.31
N GLU A 740 -52.90 18.33 20.85
CA GLU A 740 -51.50 18.51 20.47
C GLU A 740 -50.72 17.20 20.68
N MET A 741 -50.18 16.63 19.61
CA MET A 741 -49.49 15.34 19.68
C MET A 741 -48.01 15.57 19.98
N LYS A 742 -47.60 15.26 21.21
CA LYS A 742 -46.23 15.46 21.68
C LYS A 742 -45.31 14.31 21.27
N MET A 743 -44.16 14.66 20.73
CA MET A 743 -43.11 13.73 20.30
C MET A 743 -41.75 14.23 20.76
N VAL A 744 -40.78 13.34 20.94
CA VAL A 744 -39.46 13.66 21.52
C VAL A 744 -38.36 13.07 20.67
N PHE A 745 -37.32 13.86 20.38
CA PHE A 745 -36.04 13.38 19.84
C PHE A 745 -35.02 13.30 20.99
N PRO A 746 -34.86 12.14 21.65
CA PRO A 746 -34.18 12.08 22.94
C PRO A 746 -32.66 12.20 22.86
N GLN A 747 -32.04 11.89 21.72
CA GLN A 747 -30.57 11.91 21.55
C GLN A 747 -30.07 13.00 20.60
N LEU A 748 -30.96 13.82 20.00
CA LEU A 748 -30.58 14.79 18.98
C LEU A 748 -29.78 15.95 19.58
N LYS A 749 -28.51 16.06 19.18
CA LYS A 749 -27.53 17.06 19.66
C LYS A 749 -27.36 18.22 18.70
N GLN A 750 -27.54 18.00 17.41
CA GLN A 750 -27.30 19.03 16.40
C GLN A 750 -28.41 19.07 15.36
N ILE A 751 -28.97 20.26 15.13
CA ILE A 751 -29.85 20.58 14.01
C ILE A 751 -29.23 21.76 13.26
N VAL A 752 -28.94 21.56 11.98
CA VAL A 752 -28.44 22.62 11.09
C VAL A 752 -29.29 22.65 9.84
N LEU A 753 -29.96 23.77 9.59
CA LEU A 753 -30.82 24.04 8.44
C LEU A 753 -30.30 25.31 7.77
N GLU A 754 -29.75 25.23 6.57
CA GLU A 754 -29.19 26.40 5.90
C GLU A 754 -29.69 26.50 4.45
N ASP A 755 -30.10 27.68 4.00
CA ASP A 755 -30.43 27.95 2.60
C ASP A 755 -31.55 27.03 2.07
N LEU A 756 -32.72 27.06 2.72
CA LEU A 756 -33.90 26.25 2.38
C LEU A 756 -35.08 27.17 2.00
N PRO A 757 -35.14 27.70 0.77
CA PRO A 757 -36.03 28.80 0.40
C PRO A 757 -37.52 28.40 0.30
N LYS A 758 -37.83 27.10 0.15
CA LYS A 758 -39.20 26.58 0.10
C LYS A 758 -39.63 25.83 1.36
N LEU A 759 -38.77 25.76 2.39
CA LEU A 759 -39.10 25.05 3.61
C LEU A 759 -40.20 25.81 4.36
N GLU A 760 -41.42 25.27 4.33
CA GLU A 760 -42.59 25.84 5.00
C GLU A 760 -42.62 25.38 6.46
N SER A 761 -42.31 24.11 6.75
CA SER A 761 -42.39 23.58 8.12
C SER A 761 -41.32 22.53 8.43
N PHE A 762 -40.70 22.63 9.60
CA PHE A 762 -39.88 21.54 10.15
C PHE A 762 -40.78 20.36 10.57
N ILE A 763 -41.92 20.67 11.22
CA ILE A 763 -42.95 19.69 11.61
C ILE A 763 -44.34 20.06 11.12
N PRO A 764 -45.23 19.09 10.89
CA PRO A 764 -46.60 19.39 10.53
C PRO A 764 -47.40 20.11 11.62
N VAL A 765 -48.44 20.81 11.21
CA VAL A 765 -49.36 21.55 12.09
C VAL A 765 -50.09 20.61 13.06
N GLY A 766 -50.09 20.96 14.35
CA GLY A 766 -50.72 20.18 15.43
C GLY A 766 -49.80 19.17 16.12
N TYR A 767 -48.52 19.11 15.71
CA TYR A 767 -47.47 18.33 16.36
C TYR A 767 -46.56 19.24 17.18
N HIS A 768 -46.01 18.68 18.27
CA HIS A 768 -45.05 19.35 19.16
C HIS A 768 -43.83 18.45 19.34
N LEU A 769 -42.65 18.93 18.93
CA LEU A 769 -41.39 18.23 19.18
C LEU A 769 -40.62 18.81 20.36
N GLU A 770 -40.00 17.92 21.13
CA GLU A 770 -39.07 18.25 22.21
C GLU A 770 -37.67 17.68 21.95
N PHE A 771 -36.64 18.49 22.18
CA PHE A 771 -35.22 18.17 21.98
C PHE A 771 -34.46 18.35 23.32
N PRO A 772 -34.53 17.37 24.24
CA PRO A 772 -33.91 17.47 25.57
C PRO A 772 -32.37 17.43 25.54
N CYS A 773 -31.76 16.93 24.46
CA CYS A 773 -30.31 16.76 24.34
C CYS A 773 -29.64 17.71 23.34
N LEU A 774 -30.37 18.69 22.78
CA LEU A 774 -29.83 19.57 21.74
C LEU A 774 -28.69 20.44 22.26
N ASP A 775 -27.54 20.43 21.58
CA ASP A 775 -26.37 21.26 21.86
C ASP A 775 -26.22 22.41 20.87
N LEU A 776 -26.72 22.25 19.63
CA LEU A 776 -26.65 23.23 18.55
C LEU A 776 -27.93 23.22 17.70
N LEU A 777 -28.55 24.39 17.55
CA LEU A 777 -29.59 24.68 16.57
C LEU A 777 -29.13 25.86 15.72
N ASN A 778 -29.02 25.65 14.42
CA ASN A 778 -28.65 26.70 13.48
C ASN A 778 -29.60 26.66 12.28
N VAL A 779 -30.52 27.62 12.19
CA VAL A 779 -31.40 27.83 11.04
C VAL A 779 -31.00 29.14 10.38
N LYS A 780 -30.63 29.12 9.11
CA LYS A 780 -30.15 30.30 8.39
C LYS A 780 -30.70 30.29 6.98
N GLN A 781 -31.16 31.44 6.47
CA GLN A 781 -31.66 31.56 5.09
C GLN A 781 -32.84 30.61 4.78
N CYS A 782 -33.76 30.41 5.74
CA CYS A 782 -34.99 29.61 5.59
C CYS A 782 -36.22 30.52 5.67
N SER A 783 -36.46 31.36 4.65
CA SER A 783 -37.38 32.50 4.77
C SER A 783 -38.88 32.16 4.89
N LYS A 784 -39.28 30.91 4.61
CA LYS A 784 -40.68 30.47 4.64
C LYS A 784 -41.06 29.62 5.85
N ILE A 785 -40.11 29.37 6.76
CA ILE A 785 -40.34 28.46 7.87
C ILE A 785 -41.32 29.08 8.87
N ILE A 786 -42.47 28.43 9.08
CA ILE A 786 -43.47 28.82 10.08
C ILE A 786 -43.32 28.06 11.40
N THR A 787 -42.41 27.09 11.47
CA THR A 787 -42.12 26.37 12.72
C THR A 787 -41.34 27.27 13.69
N SER A 788 -41.93 27.54 14.84
CA SER A 788 -41.29 28.26 15.94
C SER A 788 -40.41 27.34 16.77
N PHE A 789 -39.22 27.81 17.16
CA PHE A 789 -38.31 27.13 18.09
C PHE A 789 -38.21 27.91 19.41
N THR A 790 -38.53 27.28 20.54
CA THR A 790 -38.48 27.90 21.88
C THR A 790 -37.70 27.03 22.85
N ALA A 791 -36.81 27.59 23.66
CA ALA A 791 -36.06 26.85 24.67
C ALA A 791 -36.61 27.10 26.08
N ASP A 792 -36.88 26.04 26.83
CA ASP A 792 -37.19 26.13 28.25
C ASP A 792 -35.89 26.33 29.04
N TYR A 793 -35.80 27.47 29.76
CA TYR A 793 -34.61 27.83 30.53
C TYR A 793 -34.36 26.94 31.75
N LEU A 794 -35.39 26.28 32.28
CA LEU A 794 -35.29 25.40 33.46
C LEU A 794 -34.86 23.99 33.07
N THR A 795 -35.45 23.46 31.99
CA THR A 795 -35.15 22.09 31.54
C THR A 795 -34.06 22.02 30.47
N LEU A 796 -33.67 23.17 29.90
CA LEU A 796 -32.77 23.28 28.73
C LEU A 796 -33.25 22.47 27.51
N THR A 797 -34.55 22.17 27.46
CA THR A 797 -35.21 21.48 26.35
C THR A 797 -35.60 22.50 25.29
N VAL A 798 -35.24 22.22 24.03
CA VAL A 798 -35.72 23.03 22.90
C VAL A 798 -37.02 22.40 22.38
N HIS A 799 -38.01 23.23 22.07
CA HIS A 799 -39.31 22.82 21.56
C HIS A 799 -39.49 23.38 20.14
N ALA A 800 -40.06 22.58 19.24
CA ALA A 800 -40.52 23.04 17.92
C ALA A 800 -42.05 22.89 17.81
N LYS A 801 -42.72 23.94 17.33
CA LYS A 801 -44.19 23.98 17.13
C LYS A 801 -44.56 24.74 15.85
N THR A 802 -45.53 24.21 15.11
CA THR A 802 -46.08 24.84 13.91
C THR A 802 -47.56 25.16 14.12
N ASP A 803 -47.91 26.45 14.15
CA ASP A 803 -49.27 26.93 14.44
C ASP A 803 -50.07 27.20 13.16
N GLN A 804 -51.42 27.09 13.21
CA GLN A 804 -52.29 27.47 12.08
C GLN A 804 -52.38 28.98 11.87
N ALA A 805 -52.19 29.77 12.93
CA ALA A 805 -52.36 31.23 12.90
C ALA A 805 -51.26 31.94 12.10
N SER A 806 -50.10 31.32 11.89
CA SER A 806 -48.98 31.89 11.12
C SER A 806 -49.16 31.83 9.60
N GLN A 807 -50.26 31.24 9.10
CA GLN A 807 -50.59 31.26 7.66
C GLN A 807 -51.33 32.54 7.22
N LEU A 808 -51.73 33.41 8.14
CA LEU A 808 -52.66 34.53 7.86
C LEU A 808 -52.01 35.92 7.81
N ASP A 809 -50.73 36.07 8.12
CA ASP A 809 -50.04 37.38 8.11
C ASP A 809 -48.85 37.40 7.13
N ASP A 810 -49.06 38.02 5.97
CA ASP A 810 -48.05 38.37 4.94
C ASP A 810 -46.95 39.36 5.43
N ALA A 811 -46.84 39.59 6.75
CA ALA A 811 -45.97 40.59 7.36
C ALA A 811 -45.25 40.09 8.63
N SER A 812 -44.90 38.80 8.69
CA SER A 812 -44.00 38.29 9.74
C SER A 812 -42.56 38.76 9.47
N PRO A 813 -41.82 39.30 10.45
CA PRO A 813 -40.44 39.71 10.23
C PRO A 813 -39.61 38.48 9.82
N SER A 814 -38.80 38.64 8.78
CA SER A 814 -37.91 37.61 8.28
C SER A 814 -37.04 37.08 9.42
N GLN A 815 -37.35 35.88 9.94
CA GLN A 815 -36.48 35.17 10.88
C GLN A 815 -35.27 34.64 10.08
N GLU A 816 -34.40 35.55 9.66
CA GLU A 816 -33.32 35.25 8.71
C GLU A 816 -32.26 34.32 9.31
N VAL A 817 -32.11 34.32 10.64
CA VAL A 817 -31.13 33.50 11.38
C VAL A 817 -31.66 33.14 12.77
N ILE A 818 -31.88 31.85 13.03
CA ILE A 818 -32.08 31.27 14.37
C ILE A 818 -30.79 30.57 14.76
N PHE A 819 -30.07 31.08 15.76
CA PHE A 819 -28.88 30.43 16.29
C PHE A 819 -29.02 30.20 17.79
N TRP A 820 -28.90 28.94 18.22
CA TRP A 820 -28.90 28.56 19.62
C TRP A 820 -27.83 27.51 19.87
N LYS A 821 -27.10 27.65 20.97
CA LYS A 821 -26.05 26.73 21.40
C LYS A 821 -26.15 26.52 22.90
N ARG A 822 -26.16 25.26 23.34
CA ARG A 822 -26.17 24.92 24.77
C ARG A 822 -24.89 25.42 25.43
N ARG A 823 -25.02 26.29 26.43
CA ARG A 823 -23.90 26.70 27.27
C ARG A 823 -23.65 25.61 28.31
N ARG A 824 -22.42 25.12 28.44
CA ARG A 824 -22.05 24.25 29.57
C ARG A 824 -22.30 25.01 30.88
N PRO A 825 -22.86 24.38 31.94
CA PRO A 825 -22.90 25.01 33.25
C PRO A 825 -21.46 25.16 33.73
N THR A 826 -20.91 26.36 33.58
CA THR A 826 -19.64 26.73 34.20
C THR A 826 -19.93 27.00 35.67
N LEU A 827 -19.18 26.33 36.55
CA LEU A 827 -19.19 26.62 37.98
C LEU A 827 -18.85 28.10 38.19
N LEU A 828 -19.80 28.81 38.80
CA LEU A 828 -19.75 30.15 39.42
C LEU A 828 -19.72 31.38 38.49
N PRO A 829 -20.50 32.45 38.81
CA PRO A 829 -20.48 33.71 38.10
C PRO A 829 -19.27 34.55 38.54
N GLN A 830 -18.38 34.93 37.62
CA GLN A 830 -17.47 36.04 37.84
C GLN A 830 -18.11 37.34 37.37
N TYR A 831 -18.40 38.20 38.33
CA TYR A 831 -18.58 39.63 38.16
C TYR A 831 -17.36 40.20 37.41
N ILE A 832 -17.59 40.93 36.32
CA ILE A 832 -16.66 41.94 35.83
C ILE A 832 -17.49 43.20 35.56
N GLU A 833 -17.12 44.25 36.28
CA GLU A 833 -17.75 45.57 36.27
C GLU A 833 -17.68 46.24 34.90
N GLU A 834 -18.79 46.88 34.54
CA GLU A 834 -18.87 47.90 33.50
C GLU A 834 -17.93 49.07 33.85
N THR A 835 -17.00 49.38 32.96
CA THR A 835 -16.58 50.78 32.76
C THR A 835 -16.68 51.07 31.27
N GLY A 836 -17.69 51.88 30.95
CA GLY A 836 -17.90 52.38 29.61
C GLY A 836 -16.86 53.44 29.26
N GLU A 837 -16.46 53.45 27.99
CA GLU A 837 -16.10 54.70 27.35
C GLU A 837 -16.58 54.69 25.90
N ILE A 838 -17.35 55.74 25.63
CA ILE A 838 -18.03 56.09 24.40
C ILE A 838 -16.96 56.56 23.40
N ASN A 839 -16.98 56.06 22.16
CA ASN A 839 -16.65 56.90 21.01
C ASN A 839 -17.32 56.36 19.73
N SER A 840 -18.20 57.21 19.21
CA SER A 840 -18.93 57.15 17.95
C SER A 840 -18.02 57.38 16.74
N PRO A 841 -18.52 57.14 15.50
CA PRO A 841 -17.72 56.79 14.32
C PRO A 841 -17.33 58.01 13.47
N LEU A 842 -16.38 57.85 12.54
CA LEU A 842 -16.29 58.58 11.25
C LEU A 842 -15.05 58.15 10.43
N LYS A 843 -15.21 57.20 9.50
CA LYS A 843 -15.05 57.36 8.04
C LYS A 843 -15.04 56.02 7.32
#